data_AF-A0A3D0H1M2-F1
#
_entry.id   AF-A0A3D0H1M2-F1
#
_cell.length_a   1.000
_cell.length_b   1.000
_cell.length_c   1.000
_cell.angle_alpha   90.00
_cell.angle_beta   90.00
_cell.angle_gamma   90.00
#
_symmetry.space_group_name_H-M   'P 1'
#
loop_
_entity.id
_entity.type
_entity.pdbx_description
1 polymer ?
#
loop_
_entity_poly.entity_id
_entity_poly.type
_entity_poly.pdbx_seq_one_letter_code
_entity_poly.pdbx_strand_id
1 'polypeptide(L)'
;GGNVAMDVARTCLRQGAKEVHVLYRRSREEMPANEEEIEEAEEEGIHFHYLTTPVEALAGSSGRIAEVRCIRMQLGEPDASGRRRPIPIAGSEYTMPVDSIVSAIGLAADLDFFGQEPENLRPGINKWNTLEVDPVTYATSVEGIFAGGDVVSGAATVVEAIKAGRQVAISIDRYLRGEDLKAGRGIQLEPVDLPPGDFPKAAREKMSRLAPAKRKHTFEEVQLGFSEAQALAEAKRCLECGICSECYRCVDACMAKAVDHDMQPVTEDLAVGAVVFAPGFRPFDARLKPEYGYGIWPNVVTSLEYERILSAAGPFGGHIQRISDAKKPQRMAWIQCVGSRDASIGNDYCSSVCCMYATKQAMITKEHEHDIETTIFYIDMRAQGKGFDRFYERARDETGVRYVRAMVSRVVPVPETDTLILSYVDAENRIAQEEFDMVVLSIGLCPHPSSVQTAEFLGVRLNSHGFCATDPLDLVASSRPGVYVCGVAQGPKDIPDTVQQGSSAAGCATALLAEARGTMITPPPEYPERDIVGQAPRIAVFICHCGINIAGVVDVTEVAAYARSLPDVAFATNCLFACSTDQQKEIKRVIDEFQINRVVVASCTPRTHEPLFRSTLREAGLNQYLFELANIREQDSWVHQGEPGAATDKAKDLVRMSVSRARLLEPLHDFAYEVVQKGLVVGGGLAGLTAALAMAEQGFPTVLLERTAELGGNARTLHYTEEGANPAAYVRDLIDKVQSNPLITVHKNAEVVASMGSCGNFTTTVAVDGNRQELPHGVMIIATGGEEYRPSEYLYGQDPRIVSQKEFEAMLVDQPDKARRLRRVVMIQCVGSREPDHSYCSRVCCTSAVKNSLKLKELNPHAQVSVLYRDIRTFALKELYYQEARRRGVRFFRF
;
A
#
# COMPACT_ATOMS: atom_id res chain seq x y z
N GLY A 1 32.54 13.26 43.78
CA GLY A 1 31.45 12.32 43.45
C GLY A 1 31.37 11.98 41.98
N GLY A 2 32.47 11.84 41.25
CA GLY A 2 32.45 11.13 39.95
C GLY A 2 32.86 9.66 40.16
N ASN A 3 32.87 8.86 39.10
CA ASN A 3 33.25 7.43 39.16
C ASN A 3 34.62 7.21 39.84
N VAL A 4 35.62 8.06 39.55
CA VAL A 4 36.94 8.02 40.19
C VAL A 4 36.84 8.16 41.72
N ALA A 5 35.94 9.01 42.22
CA ALA A 5 35.77 9.18 43.66
C ALA A 5 35.12 7.94 44.31
N MET A 6 34.26 7.21 43.59
CA MET A 6 33.64 5.98 44.08
C MET A 6 34.69 4.87 44.14
N ASP A 7 35.48 4.72 43.06
CA ASP A 7 36.56 3.73 42.98
C ASP A 7 37.62 3.95 44.07
N VAL A 8 38.07 5.20 44.25
CA VAL A 8 38.99 5.56 45.35
C VAL A 8 38.41 5.21 46.71
N ALA A 9 37.16 5.58 46.97
CA ALA A 9 36.54 5.35 48.27
C ALA A 9 36.40 3.85 48.59
N ARG A 10 35.97 3.05 47.60
CA ARG A 10 35.82 1.59 47.72
C ARG A 10 37.18 0.90 47.83
N THR A 11 38.19 1.39 47.10
CA THR A 11 39.58 0.92 47.21
C THR A 11 40.17 1.20 48.59
N CYS A 12 39.91 2.37 49.19
CA CYS A 12 40.34 2.66 50.56
C CYS A 12 39.77 1.65 51.57
N LEU A 13 38.49 1.28 51.45
CA LEU A 13 37.91 0.22 52.29
C LEU A 13 38.59 -1.13 52.07
N ARG A 14 38.85 -1.52 50.81
CA ARG A 14 39.56 -2.75 50.44
C ARG A 14 40.98 -2.83 51.00
N GLN A 15 41.65 -1.70 51.12
CA GLN A 15 42.99 -1.59 51.71
C GLN A 15 42.98 -1.50 53.25
N GLY A 16 41.82 -1.66 53.90
CA GLY A 16 41.71 -1.79 55.35
C GLY A 16 41.35 -0.50 56.10
N ALA A 17 40.89 0.56 55.41
CA ALA A 17 40.30 1.71 56.09
C ALA A 17 39.05 1.28 56.89
N LYS A 18 38.94 1.73 58.14
CA LYS A 18 37.81 1.39 59.01
C LYS A 18 36.54 2.18 58.65
N GLU A 19 36.71 3.41 58.22
CA GLU A 19 35.64 4.34 57.84
C GLU A 19 36.12 5.19 56.67
N VAL A 20 35.26 5.40 55.68
CA VAL A 20 35.55 6.22 54.50
C VAL A 20 34.41 7.19 54.28
N HIS A 21 34.74 8.47 54.15
CA HIS A 21 33.79 9.56 53.95
C HIS A 21 33.98 10.23 52.60
N VAL A 22 32.88 10.38 51.84
CA VAL A 22 32.87 11.14 50.58
C VAL A 22 32.19 12.48 50.81
N LEU A 23 32.97 13.56 50.73
CA LEU A 23 32.45 14.92 50.79
C LEU A 23 32.02 15.36 49.39
N TYR A 24 30.73 15.69 49.20
CA TYR A 24 30.21 16.13 47.91
C TYR A 24 29.41 17.43 48.01
N ARG A 25 29.80 18.42 47.22
CA ARG A 25 29.27 19.78 47.27
C ARG A 25 27.83 19.96 46.77
N ARG A 26 27.20 18.92 46.22
CA ARG A 26 25.80 18.91 45.71
C ARG A 26 25.01 17.75 46.34
N SER A 27 23.75 17.60 45.96
CA SER A 27 22.93 16.46 46.41
C SER A 27 23.27 15.19 45.63
N ARG A 28 22.66 14.06 46.01
CA ARG A 28 22.81 12.77 45.32
C ARG A 28 22.38 12.84 43.86
N GLU A 29 21.29 13.57 43.57
CA GLU A 29 20.70 13.69 42.22
C GLU A 29 21.66 14.34 41.21
N GLU A 30 22.55 15.23 41.67
CA GLU A 30 23.56 15.85 40.79
C GLU A 30 24.90 15.13 40.82
N MET A 31 25.02 13.95 41.43
CA MET A 31 26.28 13.22 41.47
C MET A 31 26.61 12.65 40.09
N PRO A 32 27.77 12.98 39.49
CA PRO A 32 28.12 12.52 38.13
C PRO A 32 28.63 11.08 38.07
N ALA A 33 28.69 10.36 39.19
CA ALA A 33 29.02 8.94 39.18
C ALA A 33 27.83 8.12 38.64
N ASN A 34 28.12 6.98 38.03
CA ASN A 34 27.10 6.02 37.61
C ASN A 34 26.30 5.60 38.85
N GLU A 35 24.98 5.52 38.72
CA GLU A 35 24.08 5.18 39.82
C GLU A 35 24.52 3.89 40.54
N GLU A 36 24.91 2.87 39.77
CA GLU A 36 25.38 1.58 40.29
C GLU A 36 26.64 1.72 41.16
N GLU A 37 27.57 2.63 40.82
CA GLU A 37 28.79 2.86 41.61
C GLU A 37 28.48 3.56 42.94
N ILE A 38 27.47 4.44 42.95
CA ILE A 38 27.00 5.13 44.16
C ILE A 38 26.32 4.11 45.08
N GLU A 39 25.39 3.32 44.54
CA GLU A 39 24.68 2.27 45.28
C GLU A 39 25.66 1.27 45.90
N GLU A 40 26.65 0.79 45.12
CA GLU A 40 27.64 -0.16 45.63
C GLU A 40 28.54 0.44 46.71
N ALA A 41 28.91 1.71 46.59
CA ALA A 41 29.65 2.42 47.63
C ALA A 41 28.83 2.55 48.92
N GLU A 42 27.54 2.86 48.83
CA GLU A 42 26.60 2.93 49.96
C GLU A 42 26.44 1.55 50.63
N GLU A 43 26.23 0.48 49.84
CA GLU A 43 26.16 -0.91 50.32
C GLU A 43 27.45 -1.36 51.03
N GLU A 44 28.60 -0.88 50.55
CA GLU A 44 29.91 -1.14 51.15
C GLU A 44 30.16 -0.32 52.43
N GLY A 45 29.24 0.57 52.81
CA GLY A 45 29.30 1.34 54.05
C GLY A 45 30.13 2.62 53.94
N ILE A 46 30.29 3.18 52.73
CA ILE A 46 30.90 4.49 52.53
C ILE A 46 29.92 5.58 52.94
N HIS A 47 30.39 6.54 53.74
CA HIS A 47 29.56 7.61 54.28
C HIS A 47 29.57 8.84 53.37
N PHE A 48 28.43 9.14 52.75
CA PHE A 48 28.28 10.32 51.91
C PHE A 48 27.85 11.55 52.71
N HIS A 49 28.61 12.62 52.59
CA HIS A 49 28.25 13.95 53.11
C HIS A 49 27.90 14.84 51.92
N TYR A 50 26.63 14.84 51.55
CA TYR A 50 26.08 15.72 50.52
C TYR A 50 26.02 17.16 51.00
N LEU A 51 25.99 18.09 50.04
CA LEU A 51 25.97 19.52 50.31
C LEU A 51 27.11 19.96 51.25
N THR A 52 28.29 19.37 51.07
CA THR A 52 29.47 19.65 51.89
C THR A 52 30.69 19.81 50.99
N THR A 53 31.47 20.87 51.18
CA THR A 53 32.77 21.03 50.52
C THR A 53 33.87 21.22 51.57
N PRO A 54 35.04 20.56 51.43
CA PRO A 54 36.19 20.84 52.27
C PRO A 54 36.76 22.23 51.94
N VAL A 55 37.07 23.03 52.96
CA VAL A 55 37.65 24.37 52.82
C VAL A 55 39.10 24.43 53.28
N GLU A 56 39.49 23.63 54.28
CA GLU A 56 40.84 23.66 54.84
C GLU A 56 41.21 22.32 55.49
N ALA A 57 42.45 21.89 55.30
CA ALA A 57 43.03 20.71 55.93
C ALA A 57 43.87 21.15 57.14
N LEU A 58 43.52 20.69 58.35
CA LEU A 58 44.12 21.15 59.60
C LEU A 58 45.07 20.10 60.17
N ALA A 59 46.34 20.49 60.31
CA ALA A 59 47.36 19.65 60.92
C ALA A 59 47.24 19.63 62.45
N GLY A 60 47.40 18.46 63.06
CA GLY A 60 47.54 18.30 64.50
C GLY A 60 48.93 18.71 65.00
N SER A 61 49.15 18.60 66.31
CA SER A 61 50.42 18.97 66.98
C SER A 61 51.65 18.20 66.50
N SER A 62 51.47 17.09 65.80
CA SER A 62 52.54 16.27 65.19
C SER A 62 52.89 16.65 63.75
N GLY A 63 52.25 17.67 63.17
CA GLY A 63 52.41 18.07 61.77
C GLY A 63 51.71 17.18 60.75
N ARG A 64 50.99 16.14 61.20
CA ARG A 64 50.13 15.28 60.36
C ARG A 64 48.70 15.82 60.33
N ILE A 65 47.96 15.49 59.28
CA ILE A 65 46.52 15.80 59.20
C ILE A 65 45.78 15.22 60.40
N ALA A 66 44.89 16.00 61.00
CA ALA A 66 44.05 15.56 62.10
C ALA A 66 42.57 15.87 61.85
N GLU A 67 42.27 16.99 61.18
CA GLU A 67 40.91 17.40 60.91
C GLU A 67 40.78 18.03 59.51
N VAL A 68 39.59 17.94 58.92
CA VAL A 68 39.21 18.72 57.73
C VAL A 68 38.08 19.67 58.09
N ARG A 69 38.30 20.96 57.85
CA ARG A 69 37.26 21.98 57.95
C ARG A 69 36.43 21.94 56.67
N CYS A 70 35.12 21.84 56.84
CA CYS A 70 34.15 21.81 55.77
C CYS A 70 33.14 22.95 55.94
N ILE A 71 32.49 23.34 54.86
CA ILE A 71 31.36 24.29 54.86
C ILE A 71 30.14 23.60 54.23
N ARG A 72 28.94 23.91 54.75
CA ARG A 72 27.70 23.43 54.15
C ARG A 72 27.38 24.22 52.89
N MET A 73 26.74 23.55 51.94
CA MET A 73 26.35 24.08 50.64
C MET A 73 24.82 24.09 50.53
N GLN A 74 24.29 24.95 49.68
CA GLN A 74 22.90 24.92 49.20
C GLN A 74 22.88 24.93 47.67
N LEU A 75 21.81 24.42 47.07
CA LEU A 75 21.66 24.39 45.62
C LEU A 75 21.04 25.70 45.11
N GLY A 76 21.78 26.41 44.25
CA GLY A 76 21.30 27.56 43.49
C GLY A 76 20.68 27.17 42.15
N GLU A 77 20.64 28.12 41.22
CA GLU A 77 20.13 27.89 39.87
C GLU A 77 20.98 26.87 39.08
N PRO A 78 20.36 26.10 38.16
CA PRO A 78 21.07 25.24 37.21
C PRO A 78 22.15 25.99 36.41
N ASP A 79 23.28 25.32 36.15
CA ASP A 79 24.27 25.75 35.17
C ASP A 79 23.90 25.30 33.74
N ALA A 80 24.74 25.62 32.76
CA ALA A 80 24.51 25.27 31.36
C ALA A 80 24.45 23.75 31.09
N SER A 81 24.89 22.92 32.04
CA SER A 81 24.75 21.46 32.00
C SER A 81 23.46 20.97 32.68
N GLY A 82 22.58 21.87 33.12
CA GLY A 82 21.35 21.56 33.86
C GLY A 82 21.57 21.24 35.34
N ARG A 83 22.83 21.15 35.81
CA ARG A 83 23.15 20.83 37.21
C ARG A 83 23.09 22.07 38.08
N ARG A 84 22.45 21.96 39.24
CA ARG A 84 22.34 23.09 40.18
C ARG A 84 23.69 23.53 40.72
N ARG A 85 23.92 24.84 40.77
CA ARG A 85 25.18 25.41 41.27
C ARG A 85 25.28 25.24 42.79
N PRO A 86 26.39 24.72 43.34
CA PRO A 86 26.56 24.63 44.78
C PRO A 86 27.02 25.99 45.33
N ILE A 87 26.28 26.55 46.28
CA ILE A 87 26.54 27.85 46.91
C ILE A 87 26.90 27.62 48.39
N PRO A 88 28.06 28.10 48.88
CA PRO A 88 28.41 27.98 50.29
C PRO A 88 27.44 28.74 51.19
N ILE A 89 27.05 28.14 52.31
CA ILE A 89 26.27 28.78 53.37
C ILE A 89 27.26 29.43 54.34
N ALA A 90 27.44 30.74 54.27
CA ALA A 90 28.39 31.46 55.12
C ALA A 90 28.10 31.24 56.63
N GLY A 91 29.13 30.96 57.43
CA GLY A 91 29.00 30.72 58.88
C GLY A 91 28.57 29.29 59.25
N SER A 92 28.53 28.37 58.29
CA SER A 92 28.16 26.96 58.51
C SER A 92 29.37 26.01 58.62
N GLU A 93 30.55 26.56 58.86
CA GLU A 93 31.80 25.80 58.91
C GLU A 93 31.82 24.84 60.11
N TYR A 94 32.29 23.62 59.88
CA TYR A 94 32.49 22.61 60.91
C TYR A 94 33.74 21.78 60.62
N THR A 95 34.35 21.19 61.64
CA THR A 95 35.50 20.30 61.49
C THR A 95 35.08 18.85 61.64
N MET A 96 35.74 17.96 60.89
CA MET A 96 35.58 16.52 60.95
C MET A 96 36.97 15.89 61.16
N PRO A 97 37.16 15.02 62.16
CA PRO A 97 38.43 14.34 62.38
C PRO A 97 38.71 13.36 61.23
N VAL A 98 39.93 13.38 60.69
CA VAL A 98 40.36 12.50 59.60
C VAL A 98 41.84 12.13 59.75
N ASP A 99 42.17 10.86 59.49
CA ASP A 99 43.56 10.38 59.50
C ASP A 99 44.28 10.61 58.16
N SER A 100 43.53 10.75 57.06
CA SER A 100 44.06 10.91 55.71
C SER A 100 43.00 11.55 54.80
N ILE A 101 43.46 12.33 53.82
CA ILE A 101 42.61 12.94 52.79
C ILE A 101 43.13 12.48 51.44
N VAL A 102 42.26 11.85 50.64
CA VAL A 102 42.57 11.49 49.26
C VAL A 102 41.78 12.41 48.34
N SER A 103 42.50 13.24 47.57
CA SER A 103 41.88 14.06 46.54
C SER A 103 41.68 13.23 45.29
N ALA A 104 40.41 12.97 44.92
CA ALA A 104 40.07 12.36 43.64
C ALA A 104 40.22 13.41 42.52
N ILE A 105 41.46 13.59 42.05
CA ILE A 105 41.82 14.54 41.00
C ILE A 105 41.30 14.08 39.63
N GLY A 106 40.89 15.04 38.81
CA GLY A 106 40.49 14.81 37.42
C GLY A 106 41.68 14.90 36.45
N LEU A 107 41.37 14.86 35.15
CA LEU A 107 42.34 15.08 34.07
C LEU A 107 42.35 16.56 33.67
N ALA A 108 43.49 17.03 33.16
CA ALA A 108 43.64 18.33 32.51
C ALA A 108 44.31 18.12 31.15
N ALA A 109 44.00 18.97 30.17
CA ALA A 109 44.68 18.94 28.89
C ALA A 109 46.15 19.36 29.08
N ASP A 110 47.07 18.57 28.56
CA ASP A 110 48.48 18.95 28.45
C ASP A 110 48.66 19.82 27.20
N LEU A 111 48.83 21.12 27.42
CA LEU A 111 49.01 22.12 26.38
C LEU A 111 50.43 22.72 26.40
N ASP A 112 51.31 22.22 27.27
CA ASP A 112 52.63 22.83 27.51
C ASP A 112 53.51 22.82 26.26
N PHE A 113 53.27 21.87 25.35
CA PHE A 113 53.99 21.78 24.08
C PHE A 113 53.74 22.99 23.16
N PHE A 114 52.57 23.65 23.23
CA PHE A 114 52.33 24.89 22.46
C PHE A 114 53.07 26.10 23.05
N GLY A 115 53.48 26.04 24.32
CA GLY A 115 54.20 27.13 24.98
C GLY A 115 55.57 27.43 24.35
N GLN A 116 56.14 26.45 23.65
CA GLN A 116 57.43 26.56 22.95
C GLN A 116 57.29 26.99 21.48
N GLU A 117 56.08 26.96 20.91
CA GLU A 117 55.82 27.26 19.50
C GLU A 117 55.59 28.78 19.26
N PRO A 118 55.84 29.30 18.05
CA PRO A 118 55.48 30.66 17.65
C PRO A 118 54.00 30.98 17.87
N GLU A 119 53.68 32.24 18.16
CA GLU A 119 52.31 32.67 18.50
C GLU A 119 51.29 32.37 17.39
N ASN A 120 51.71 32.37 16.12
CA ASN A 120 50.88 32.01 14.97
C ASN A 120 50.59 30.50 14.82
N LEU A 121 51.20 29.64 15.65
CA LEU A 121 50.97 28.20 15.69
C LEU A 121 50.26 27.75 16.98
N ARG A 122 49.73 28.70 17.76
CA ARG A 122 49.02 28.43 19.02
C ARG A 122 47.52 28.50 18.81
N PRO A 123 46.79 27.36 18.84
CA PRO A 123 45.34 27.36 18.82
C PRO A 123 44.73 28.13 20.00
N GLY A 124 43.54 28.69 19.79
CA GLY A 124 42.75 29.31 20.85
C GLY A 124 42.45 28.32 21.98
N ILE A 125 42.53 28.81 23.22
CA ILE A 125 42.24 28.04 24.43
C ILE A 125 41.02 28.66 25.10
N ASN A 126 40.04 27.83 25.46
CA ASN A 126 38.84 28.30 26.14
C ASN A 126 39.04 28.46 27.66
N LYS A 127 38.04 28.99 28.36
CA LYS A 127 38.06 29.21 29.82
C LYS A 127 38.29 27.95 30.69
N TRP A 128 38.23 26.76 30.10
CA TRP A 128 38.44 25.48 30.78
C TRP A 128 39.83 24.89 30.52
N ASN A 129 40.75 25.64 29.90
CA ASN A 129 42.08 25.19 29.52
C ASN A 129 42.07 23.99 28.54
N THR A 130 41.18 24.04 27.55
CA THR A 130 41.07 23.07 26.43
C THR A 130 41.05 23.84 25.11
N LEU A 131 41.37 23.18 24.00
CA LEU A 131 41.43 23.81 22.67
C LEU A 131 40.03 24.18 22.15
N GLU A 132 39.93 25.39 21.61
CA GLU A 132 38.75 25.87 20.92
C GLU A 132 38.75 25.40 19.46
N VAL A 133 37.64 24.81 19.03
CA VAL A 133 37.44 24.32 17.66
C VAL A 133 36.05 24.65 17.14
N ASP A 134 35.89 24.68 15.82
CA ASP A 134 34.58 24.65 15.19
C ASP A 134 33.86 23.32 15.52
N PRO A 135 32.61 23.34 16.00
CA PRO A 135 31.92 22.14 16.49
C PRO A 135 31.53 21.15 15.39
N VAL A 136 31.56 21.55 14.11
CA VAL A 136 31.24 20.70 12.96
C VAL A 136 32.52 20.19 12.31
N THR A 137 33.51 21.07 12.12
CA THR A 137 34.74 20.73 11.36
C THR A 137 35.91 20.36 12.25
N TYR A 138 35.85 20.60 13.56
CA TYR A 138 36.96 20.38 14.49
C TYR A 138 38.25 21.16 14.12
N ALA A 139 38.13 22.17 13.25
CA ALA A 139 39.22 23.07 12.90
C ALA A 139 39.48 24.03 14.08
N THR A 140 40.76 24.24 14.39
CA THR A 140 41.17 25.23 15.39
C THR A 140 41.23 26.64 14.79
N SER A 141 41.61 27.63 15.59
CA SER A 141 41.89 28.99 15.11
C SER A 141 43.14 29.09 14.22
N VAL A 142 43.96 28.05 14.14
CA VAL A 142 45.15 28.00 13.29
C VAL A 142 44.84 27.15 12.06
N GLU A 143 45.01 27.74 10.87
CA GLU A 143 44.75 27.07 9.60
C GLU A 143 45.60 25.80 9.45
N GLY A 144 44.96 24.71 9.01
CA GLY A 144 45.62 23.40 8.87
C GLY A 144 45.78 22.61 10.18
N ILE A 145 45.40 23.15 11.35
CA ILE A 145 45.42 22.44 12.63
C ILE A 145 43.99 22.09 13.06
N PHE A 146 43.77 20.80 13.32
CA PHE A 146 42.51 20.23 13.77
C PHE A 146 42.71 19.53 15.11
N ALA A 147 41.71 19.57 15.99
CA ALA A 147 41.79 18.95 17.31
C ALA A 147 40.50 18.20 17.64
N GLY A 148 40.61 17.06 18.33
CA GLY A 148 39.47 16.26 18.76
C GLY A 148 39.81 15.41 19.98
N GLY A 149 38.79 14.85 20.62
CA GLY A 149 38.92 14.10 21.87
C GLY A 149 39.11 15.03 23.08
N ASP A 150 39.69 14.50 24.15
CA ASP A 150 39.70 15.14 25.47
C ASP A 150 40.42 16.50 25.52
N VAL A 151 41.35 16.75 24.60
CA VAL A 151 42.03 18.05 24.47
C VAL A 151 41.09 19.18 24.03
N VAL A 152 39.92 18.83 23.49
CA VAL A 152 38.83 19.74 23.09
C VAL A 152 37.65 19.65 24.05
N SER A 153 37.12 18.45 24.30
CA SER A 153 35.90 18.27 25.09
C SER A 153 36.12 18.25 26.59
N GLY A 154 37.38 18.12 27.04
CA GLY A 154 37.67 17.58 28.37
C GLY A 154 37.35 16.08 28.42
N ALA A 155 37.43 15.49 29.61
CA ALA A 155 37.20 14.06 29.82
C ALA A 155 35.86 13.60 29.23
N ALA A 156 35.92 12.77 28.19
CA ALA A 156 34.77 12.21 27.49
C ALA A 156 34.77 10.68 27.56
N THR A 157 33.70 10.05 27.06
CA THR A 157 33.70 8.59 26.88
C THR A 157 34.63 8.18 25.74
N VAL A 158 35.14 6.94 25.78
CA VAL A 158 35.96 6.38 24.69
C VAL A 158 35.24 6.48 23.34
N VAL A 159 33.92 6.31 23.32
CA VAL A 159 33.10 6.40 22.10
C VAL A 159 33.09 7.81 21.53
N GLU A 160 32.94 8.83 22.38
CA GLU A 160 32.97 10.24 21.97
C GLU A 160 34.36 10.66 21.47
N ALA A 161 35.42 10.21 22.11
CA ALA A 161 36.79 10.44 21.65
C ALA A 161 37.05 9.83 20.27
N ILE A 162 36.60 8.59 20.04
CA ILE A 162 36.68 7.93 18.72
C ILE A 162 35.85 8.68 17.67
N LYS A 163 34.64 9.10 18.03
CA LYS A 163 33.77 9.90 17.15
C LYS A 163 34.48 11.19 16.73
N ALA A 164 35.03 11.95 17.68
CA ALA A 164 35.77 13.18 17.40
C ALA A 164 36.98 12.92 16.48
N GLY A 165 37.74 11.84 16.72
CA GLY A 165 38.86 11.45 15.86
C GLY A 165 38.44 11.16 14.41
N ARG A 166 37.33 10.45 14.21
CA ARG A 166 36.78 10.21 12.86
C ARG A 166 36.35 11.51 12.18
N GLN A 167 35.70 12.42 12.92
CA GLN A 167 35.28 13.71 12.37
C GLN A 167 36.48 14.60 12.00
N VAL A 168 37.53 14.60 12.83
CA VAL A 168 38.80 15.27 12.51
C VAL A 168 39.44 14.70 11.25
N ALA A 169 39.47 13.36 11.11
CA ALA A 169 40.04 12.72 9.93
C ALA A 169 39.31 13.12 8.63
N ILE A 170 37.97 13.20 8.65
CA ILE A 170 37.16 13.70 7.53
C ILE A 170 37.53 15.15 7.20
N SER A 171 37.68 16.01 8.21
CA SER A 171 38.07 17.41 8.00
C SER A 171 39.46 17.53 7.38
N ILE A 172 40.42 16.73 7.85
CA ILE A 172 41.79 16.71 7.30
C ILE A 172 41.78 16.24 5.84
N ASP A 173 41.06 15.15 5.52
CA ASP A 173 40.95 14.64 4.15
C ASP A 173 40.38 15.70 3.18
N ARG A 174 39.29 16.35 3.58
CA ARG A 174 38.68 17.43 2.79
C ARG A 174 39.59 18.65 2.64
N TYR A 175 40.26 19.05 3.73
CA TYR A 175 41.21 20.16 3.70
C TYR A 175 42.35 19.90 2.70
N LEU A 176 42.92 18.68 2.70
CA LEU A 176 43.98 18.29 1.77
C LEU A 176 43.51 18.23 0.30
N ARG A 177 42.21 18.03 0.06
CA ARG A 177 41.59 18.02 -1.28
C ARG A 177 41.07 19.39 -1.73
N GLY A 178 41.10 20.41 -0.87
CA GLY A 178 40.49 21.72 -1.16
C GLY A 178 38.96 21.69 -1.23
N GLU A 179 38.32 20.73 -0.55
CA GLU A 179 36.87 20.57 -0.50
C GLU A 179 36.24 21.37 0.66
N ASP A 180 34.94 21.66 0.57
CA ASP A 180 34.21 22.32 1.66
C ASP A 180 34.13 21.41 2.91
N LEU A 181 34.71 21.88 4.01
CA LEU A 181 34.77 21.17 5.29
C LEU A 181 33.40 20.95 5.94
N LYS A 182 32.39 21.77 5.63
CA LYS A 182 31.06 21.75 6.26
C LYS A 182 29.99 21.02 5.44
N ALA A 183 30.18 20.85 4.14
CA ALA A 183 29.19 20.23 3.26
C ALA A 183 28.69 18.87 3.77
N GLY A 184 27.37 18.74 4.02
CA GLY A 184 26.72 17.51 4.47
C GLY A 184 27.05 17.07 5.90
N ARG A 185 27.65 17.95 6.74
CA ARG A 185 28.02 17.64 8.12
C ARG A 185 27.21 18.47 9.13
N GLY A 186 27.08 17.97 10.35
CA GLY A 186 26.34 18.64 11.43
C GLY A 186 24.85 18.29 11.52
N ILE A 187 24.42 17.24 10.81
CA ILE A 187 23.03 16.75 10.82
C ILE A 187 22.77 16.01 12.14
N GLN A 188 21.76 16.44 12.90
CA GLN A 188 21.20 15.66 14.00
C GLN A 188 20.24 14.62 13.42
N LEU A 189 20.56 13.35 13.61
CA LEU A 189 19.64 12.26 13.28
C LEU A 189 18.52 12.25 14.33
N GLU A 190 17.29 12.43 13.87
CA GLU A 190 16.11 12.25 14.72
C GLU A 190 15.86 10.73 14.90
N PRO A 191 15.57 10.27 16.13
CA PRO A 191 15.15 8.88 16.32
C PRO A 191 13.88 8.58 15.51
N VAL A 192 13.90 7.49 14.76
CA VAL A 192 12.69 7.00 14.08
C VAL A 192 11.76 6.39 15.13
N ASP A 193 10.47 6.70 15.05
CA ASP A 193 9.47 6.07 15.91
C ASP A 193 9.49 4.55 15.72
N LEU A 194 9.32 3.82 16.83
CA LEU A 194 9.11 2.38 16.76
C LEU A 194 7.85 2.09 15.93
N PRO A 195 7.88 1.05 15.07
CA PRO A 195 6.69 0.66 14.33
C PRO A 195 5.54 0.35 15.31
N PRO A 196 4.29 0.71 14.97
CA PRO A 196 3.16 0.50 15.86
C PRO A 196 2.99 -0.99 16.22
N GLY A 197 3.00 -1.30 17.52
CA GLY A 197 2.84 -2.66 18.05
C GLY A 197 2.71 -2.70 19.58
N ASP A 198 2.08 -3.75 20.11
CA ASP A 198 2.02 -4.02 21.56
C ASP A 198 3.28 -4.78 21.98
N PHE A 199 4.26 -4.06 22.52
CA PHE A 199 5.50 -4.65 23.02
C PHE A 199 5.38 -4.93 24.54
N PRO A 200 5.55 -6.19 24.99
CA PRO A 200 5.52 -6.49 26.42
C PRO A 200 6.69 -5.80 27.12
N LYS A 201 6.37 -4.90 28.07
CA LYS A 201 7.39 -4.21 28.86
C LYS A 201 7.93 -5.15 29.93
N ALA A 202 9.19 -5.56 29.79
CA ALA A 202 9.92 -6.31 30.81
C ALA A 202 11.06 -5.45 31.40
N ALA A 203 11.34 -5.64 32.70
CA ALA A 203 12.48 -5.00 33.36
C ALA A 203 13.79 -5.62 32.86
N ARG A 204 14.89 -4.85 32.90
CA ARG A 204 16.24 -5.37 32.63
C ARG A 204 16.62 -6.42 33.66
N GLU A 205 17.29 -7.47 33.21
CA GLU A 205 17.91 -8.45 34.12
C GLU A 205 18.99 -7.77 34.98
N LYS A 206 19.03 -8.13 36.26
CA LYS A 206 20.00 -7.56 37.20
C LYS A 206 21.32 -8.33 37.14
N MET A 207 22.43 -7.63 36.89
CA MET A 207 23.76 -8.23 36.91
C MET A 207 24.04 -8.82 38.30
N SER A 208 24.42 -10.10 38.34
CA SER A 208 24.81 -10.75 39.59
C SER A 208 26.11 -10.16 40.09
N ARG A 209 26.20 -9.88 41.39
CA ARG A 209 27.36 -9.22 41.99
C ARG A 209 27.83 -9.95 43.23
N LEU A 210 29.11 -9.82 43.60
CA LEU A 210 29.62 -10.34 44.89
C LEU A 210 28.85 -9.74 46.07
N ALA A 211 28.78 -10.40 47.23
CA ALA A 211 28.10 -9.80 48.40
C ALA A 211 28.93 -8.61 48.96
N PRO A 212 28.32 -7.51 49.43
CA PRO A 212 29.04 -6.35 49.96
C PRO A 212 30.09 -6.70 51.03
N ALA A 213 29.79 -7.64 51.94
CA ALA A 213 30.72 -8.10 52.97
C ALA A 213 32.03 -8.71 52.41
N LYS A 214 32.00 -9.29 51.21
CA LYS A 214 33.20 -9.75 50.50
C LYS A 214 33.86 -8.65 49.69
N ARG A 215 33.07 -7.82 48.98
CA ARG A 215 33.59 -6.72 48.13
C ARG A 215 34.50 -5.74 48.89
N LYS A 216 34.23 -5.53 50.19
CA LYS A 216 35.02 -4.65 51.07
C LYS A 216 36.45 -5.11 51.33
N HIS A 217 36.82 -6.35 50.98
CA HIS A 217 38.10 -6.95 51.37
C HIS A 217 38.81 -7.68 50.23
N THR A 218 38.39 -7.46 48.97
CA THR A 218 38.96 -8.15 47.80
C THR A 218 39.03 -7.24 46.59
N PHE A 219 39.95 -7.56 45.67
CA PHE A 219 40.05 -6.99 44.32
C PHE A 219 39.56 -7.98 43.24
N GLU A 220 38.89 -9.06 43.64
CA GLU A 220 38.18 -9.95 42.71
C GLU A 220 37.07 -9.21 41.96
N GLU A 221 36.72 -9.74 40.78
CA GLU A 221 35.67 -9.18 39.92
C GLU A 221 34.32 -9.10 40.64
N VAL A 222 33.78 -7.88 40.76
CA VAL A 222 32.53 -7.63 41.49
C VAL A 222 31.32 -8.04 40.66
N GLN A 223 31.35 -7.79 39.35
CA GLN A 223 30.27 -8.13 38.42
C GLN A 223 30.48 -9.54 37.88
N LEU A 224 29.63 -10.49 38.28
CA LEU A 224 29.82 -11.92 38.00
C LEU A 224 29.25 -12.36 36.64
N GLY A 225 28.72 -11.42 35.85
CA GLY A 225 28.04 -11.71 34.60
C GLY A 225 26.62 -12.28 34.79
N PHE A 226 25.95 -12.54 33.67
CA PHE A 226 24.66 -13.22 33.66
C PHE A 226 24.85 -14.74 33.61
N SER A 227 23.96 -15.47 34.29
CA SER A 227 23.74 -16.88 33.97
C SER A 227 23.16 -17.02 32.56
N GLU A 228 23.29 -18.19 31.93
CA GLU A 228 22.72 -18.46 30.61
C GLU A 228 21.21 -18.14 30.54
N ALA A 229 20.46 -18.48 31.59
CA ALA A 229 19.03 -18.18 31.67
C ALA A 229 18.75 -16.66 31.68
N GLN A 230 19.53 -15.89 32.44
CA GLN A 230 19.42 -14.43 32.49
C GLN A 230 19.84 -13.79 31.18
N ALA A 231 20.90 -14.29 30.54
CA ALA A 231 21.33 -13.81 29.23
C ALA A 231 20.25 -14.05 28.16
N LEU A 232 19.61 -15.23 28.15
CA LEU A 232 18.49 -15.53 27.26
C LEU A 232 17.26 -14.67 27.56
N ALA A 233 16.96 -14.39 28.82
CA ALA A 233 15.85 -13.51 29.20
C ALA A 233 16.10 -12.06 28.76
N GLU A 234 17.31 -11.53 28.98
CA GLU A 234 17.71 -10.20 28.53
C GLU A 234 17.74 -10.09 27.00
N ALA A 235 18.18 -11.14 26.30
CA ALA A 235 18.12 -11.22 24.84
C ALA A 235 16.68 -11.23 24.31
N LYS A 236 15.75 -11.92 24.99
CA LYS A 236 14.31 -11.90 24.65
C LYS A 236 13.64 -10.56 24.94
N ARG A 237 14.21 -9.73 25.82
CA ARG A 237 13.80 -8.34 26.06
C ARG A 237 14.21 -7.42 24.91
N CYS A 238 15.20 -7.82 24.09
CA CYS A 238 15.56 -7.09 22.89
C CYS A 238 14.33 -7.00 22.01
N LEU A 239 13.88 -5.76 21.75
CA LEU A 239 12.87 -5.52 20.74
C LEU A 239 13.51 -5.95 19.43
N GLU A 240 13.09 -7.10 18.91
CA GLU A 240 13.35 -7.55 17.55
C GLU A 240 12.82 -6.46 16.62
N CYS A 241 13.60 -5.40 16.44
CA CYS A 241 13.10 -4.14 15.92
C CYS A 241 12.68 -4.26 14.45
N GLY A 242 12.90 -5.42 13.80
CA GLY A 242 12.43 -5.72 12.44
C GLY A 242 12.93 -4.72 11.38
N ILE A 243 13.78 -3.79 11.79
CA ILE A 243 14.37 -2.69 11.05
C ILE A 243 15.85 -3.02 10.89
N CYS A 244 16.47 -2.37 9.90
CA CYS A 244 17.91 -2.38 9.72
C CYS A 244 18.66 -2.19 11.06
N SER A 245 19.48 -3.16 11.44
CA SER A 245 20.30 -3.11 12.66
C SER A 245 21.69 -2.53 12.41
N GLU A 246 21.88 -1.85 11.27
CA GLU A 246 23.15 -1.30 10.79
C GLU A 246 24.33 -2.27 10.88
N CYS A 247 24.10 -3.56 10.57
CA CYS A 247 25.18 -4.56 10.51
C CYS A 247 26.04 -4.43 9.23
N TYR A 248 25.65 -3.55 8.30
CA TYR A 248 26.26 -3.28 6.99
C TYR A 248 26.47 -4.49 6.09
N ARG A 249 25.93 -5.67 6.43
CA ARG A 249 26.05 -6.89 5.60
C ARG A 249 25.37 -6.73 4.23
N CYS A 250 24.25 -6.01 4.18
CA CYS A 250 23.56 -5.68 2.94
C CYS A 250 24.38 -4.74 2.05
N VAL A 251 25.10 -3.78 2.64
CA VAL A 251 26.00 -2.86 1.93
C VAL A 251 27.14 -3.63 1.28
N ASP A 252 27.81 -4.49 2.05
CA ASP A 252 28.90 -5.34 1.54
C ASP A 252 28.43 -6.29 0.42
N ALA A 253 27.23 -6.86 0.55
CA ALA A 253 26.68 -7.79 -0.45
C ALA A 253 26.17 -7.08 -1.72
N CYS A 254 25.89 -5.77 -1.65
CA CYS A 254 25.31 -5.02 -2.76
C CYS A 254 26.37 -4.68 -3.82
N MET A 255 26.49 -5.50 -4.86
CA MET A 255 27.39 -5.23 -5.99
C MET A 255 27.10 -3.89 -6.70
N ALA A 256 25.84 -3.45 -6.70
CA ALA A 256 25.42 -2.18 -7.27
C ALA A 256 25.78 -0.97 -6.39
N LYS A 257 26.24 -1.18 -5.15
CA LYS A 257 26.52 -0.15 -4.14
C LYS A 257 25.35 0.82 -3.93
N ALA A 258 24.13 0.28 -3.99
CA ALA A 258 22.90 1.07 -3.95
C ALA A 258 22.37 1.32 -2.52
N VAL A 259 22.82 0.53 -1.53
CA VAL A 259 22.38 0.69 -0.14
C VAL A 259 23.18 1.81 0.51
N ASP A 260 22.51 2.93 0.77
CA ASP A 260 23.09 4.12 1.40
C ASP A 260 22.33 4.44 2.69
N HIS A 261 23.02 4.30 3.83
CA HIS A 261 22.45 4.58 5.15
C HIS A 261 22.42 6.09 5.46
N ASP A 262 23.17 6.90 4.70
CA ASP A 262 23.21 8.35 4.88
C ASP A 262 22.15 9.05 4.01
N MET A 263 21.40 8.30 3.18
CA MET A 263 20.33 8.83 2.33
C MET A 263 19.26 9.55 3.14
N GLN A 264 19.02 10.81 2.82
CA GLN A 264 18.04 11.67 3.49
C GLN A 264 16.77 11.86 2.66
N PRO A 265 15.61 12.10 3.29
CA PRO A 265 14.41 12.52 2.56
C PRO A 265 14.69 13.84 1.85
N VAL A 266 14.38 13.89 0.55
CA VAL A 266 14.47 15.11 -0.26
C VAL A 266 13.07 15.69 -0.43
N THR A 267 12.94 17.00 -0.24
CA THR A 267 11.71 17.74 -0.58
C THR A 267 11.86 18.32 -1.98
N GLU A 268 10.95 17.97 -2.88
CA GLU A 268 10.90 18.49 -4.24
C GLU A 268 9.64 19.33 -4.46
N ASP A 269 9.81 20.54 -4.98
CA ASP A 269 8.70 21.42 -5.32
C ASP A 269 8.29 21.19 -6.78
N LEU A 270 7.10 20.62 -7.00
CA LEU A 270 6.54 20.35 -8.32
C LEU A 270 5.42 21.33 -8.65
N ALA A 271 5.59 22.11 -9.72
CA ALA A 271 4.53 22.97 -10.25
C ALA A 271 3.52 22.12 -11.05
N VAL A 272 2.34 21.88 -10.48
CA VAL A 272 1.27 21.08 -11.11
C VAL A 272 0.00 21.91 -11.25
N GLY A 273 -0.70 21.76 -12.39
CA GLY A 273 -1.99 22.43 -12.62
C GLY A 273 -3.22 21.57 -12.26
N ALA A 274 -3.03 20.26 -12.07
CA ALA A 274 -4.08 19.34 -11.64
C ALA A 274 -3.50 18.22 -10.76
N VAL A 275 -4.30 17.71 -9.83
CA VAL A 275 -3.97 16.57 -8.96
C VAL A 275 -5.00 15.47 -9.14
N VAL A 276 -4.56 14.24 -9.38
CA VAL A 276 -5.43 13.05 -9.37
C VAL A 276 -5.16 12.26 -8.09
N PHE A 277 -6.11 12.32 -7.16
CA PHE A 277 -6.02 11.67 -5.86
C PHE A 277 -6.60 10.24 -5.92
N ALA A 278 -5.70 9.25 -5.93
CA ALA A 278 -6.01 7.84 -6.09
C ALA A 278 -5.33 6.93 -5.04
N PRO A 279 -5.47 7.20 -3.73
CA PRO A 279 -4.71 6.51 -2.67
C PRO A 279 -5.11 5.03 -2.44
N GLY A 280 -6.18 4.54 -3.08
CA GLY A 280 -6.66 3.17 -2.89
C GLY A 280 -7.43 2.99 -1.58
N PHE A 281 -7.08 1.95 -0.81
CA PHE A 281 -7.79 1.54 0.41
C PHE A 281 -6.88 0.77 1.37
N ARG A 282 -7.36 0.58 2.60
CA ARG A 282 -6.81 -0.37 3.58
C ARG A 282 -7.79 -1.53 3.76
N PRO A 283 -7.33 -2.80 3.80
CA PRO A 283 -8.20 -3.92 4.13
C PRO A 283 -8.76 -3.79 5.55
N PHE A 284 -9.97 -4.30 5.78
CA PHE A 284 -10.53 -4.36 7.13
C PHE A 284 -9.69 -5.24 8.05
N ASP A 285 -9.47 -4.77 9.29
CA ASP A 285 -8.78 -5.53 10.32
C ASP A 285 -9.73 -6.54 10.97
N ALA A 286 -9.60 -7.81 10.60
CA ALA A 286 -10.47 -8.87 11.09
C ALA A 286 -10.34 -9.16 12.59
N ARG A 287 -9.32 -8.63 13.30
CA ARG A 287 -9.20 -8.74 14.77
C ARG A 287 -10.34 -8.01 15.49
N LEU A 288 -10.97 -7.04 14.82
CA LEU A 288 -12.16 -6.33 15.31
C LEU A 288 -13.42 -7.21 15.29
N LYS A 289 -13.34 -8.44 14.78
CA LYS A 289 -14.39 -9.48 14.82
C LYS A 289 -13.85 -10.72 15.55
N PRO A 290 -13.59 -10.63 16.87
CA PRO A 290 -12.95 -11.69 17.63
C PRO A 290 -13.75 -13.01 17.62
N GLU A 291 -15.06 -12.97 17.38
CA GLU A 291 -15.92 -14.14 17.21
C GLU A 291 -15.49 -15.05 16.05
N TYR A 292 -14.69 -14.55 15.10
CA TYR A 292 -14.13 -15.34 14.00
C TYR A 292 -12.69 -15.80 14.26
N GLY A 293 -12.05 -15.33 15.32
CA GLY A 293 -10.77 -15.86 15.81
C GLY A 293 -9.54 -15.57 14.94
N TYR A 294 -9.60 -14.57 14.06
CA TYR A 294 -8.44 -14.12 13.29
C TYR A 294 -7.33 -13.56 14.21
N GLY A 295 -6.09 -13.95 13.96
CA GLY A 295 -4.94 -13.64 14.82
C GLY A 295 -4.83 -14.49 16.09
N ILE A 296 -5.79 -15.39 16.33
CA ILE A 296 -5.79 -16.34 17.45
C ILE A 296 -5.65 -17.77 16.91
N TRP A 297 -6.47 -18.14 15.92
CA TRP A 297 -6.46 -19.46 15.31
C TRP A 297 -5.65 -19.44 14.01
N PRO A 298 -4.56 -20.23 13.88
CA PRO A 298 -3.69 -20.17 12.70
C PRO A 298 -4.41 -20.43 11.38
N ASN A 299 -5.40 -21.32 11.38
CA ASN A 299 -6.14 -21.72 10.17
C ASN A 299 -7.31 -20.77 9.81
N VAL A 300 -7.45 -19.65 10.53
CA VAL A 300 -8.32 -18.54 10.14
C VAL A 300 -7.45 -17.47 9.47
N VAL A 301 -7.63 -17.30 8.17
CA VAL A 301 -6.92 -16.29 7.37
C VAL A 301 -7.90 -15.30 6.75
N THR A 302 -7.41 -14.14 6.36
CA THR A 302 -8.16 -13.19 5.53
C THR A 302 -8.14 -13.60 4.06
N SER A 303 -9.08 -13.07 3.29
CA SER A 303 -9.13 -13.27 1.84
C SER A 303 -7.88 -12.75 1.13
N LEU A 304 -7.20 -11.71 1.64
CA LEU A 304 -5.96 -11.21 1.04
C LEU A 304 -4.75 -12.08 1.37
N GLU A 305 -4.65 -12.60 2.59
CA GLU A 305 -3.64 -13.62 2.91
C GLU A 305 -3.86 -14.86 2.05
N TYR A 306 -5.12 -15.27 1.84
CA TYR A 306 -5.43 -16.39 0.95
C TYR A 306 -5.05 -16.12 -0.51
N GLU A 307 -5.18 -14.90 -1.03
CA GLU A 307 -4.60 -14.54 -2.34
C GLU A 307 -3.08 -14.73 -2.38
N ARG A 308 -2.37 -14.44 -1.27
CA ARG A 308 -0.93 -14.69 -1.19
C ARG A 308 -0.63 -16.19 -1.16
N ILE A 309 -1.45 -17.00 -0.51
CA ILE A 309 -1.35 -18.47 -0.51
C ILE A 309 -1.52 -19.03 -1.93
N LEU A 310 -2.57 -18.59 -2.64
CA LEU A 310 -2.85 -19.01 -4.02
C LEU A 310 -1.81 -18.53 -5.04
N SER A 311 -1.11 -17.42 -4.74
CA SER A 311 -0.15 -16.83 -5.67
C SER A 311 1.11 -17.69 -5.81
N ALA A 312 1.53 -17.96 -7.06
CA ALA A 312 2.80 -18.62 -7.35
C ALA A 312 4.03 -17.86 -6.81
N ALA A 313 4.00 -16.52 -6.79
CA ALA A 313 5.01 -15.68 -6.14
C ALA A 313 4.71 -15.44 -4.64
N GLY A 314 3.86 -16.28 -4.06
CA GLY A 314 3.45 -16.25 -2.66
C GLY A 314 4.44 -16.96 -1.74
N PRO A 315 4.25 -16.85 -0.41
CA PRO A 315 5.12 -17.51 0.56
C PRO A 315 5.12 -19.05 0.42
N PHE A 316 4.08 -19.63 -0.17
CA PHE A 316 3.92 -21.07 -0.34
C PHE A 316 3.98 -21.51 -1.82
N GLY A 317 4.45 -20.66 -2.72
CA GLY A 317 4.61 -21.03 -4.14
C GLY A 317 3.31 -21.36 -4.88
N GLY A 318 2.15 -20.97 -4.34
CA GLY A 318 0.83 -21.33 -4.85
C GLY A 318 0.25 -22.62 -4.24
N HIS A 319 0.99 -23.31 -3.35
CA HIS A 319 0.51 -24.51 -2.69
C HIS A 319 -0.49 -24.17 -1.57
N ILE A 320 -1.67 -24.79 -1.64
CA ILE A 320 -2.74 -24.60 -0.67
C ILE A 320 -2.46 -25.47 0.55
N GLN A 321 -2.11 -24.84 1.67
CA GLN A 321 -1.79 -25.52 2.92
C GLN A 321 -2.32 -24.77 4.13
N ARG A 322 -2.61 -25.51 5.19
CA ARG A 322 -2.94 -25.01 6.52
C ARG A 322 -1.73 -24.30 7.13
N ILE A 323 -1.99 -23.22 7.88
CA ILE A 323 -0.93 -22.45 8.52
C ILE A 323 -0.39 -23.18 9.76
N SER A 324 -1.24 -23.94 10.46
CA SER A 324 -0.86 -24.65 11.68
C SER A 324 0.18 -25.74 11.47
N ASP A 325 0.04 -26.54 10.40
CA ASP A 325 0.79 -27.79 10.23
C ASP A 325 1.26 -28.08 8.78
N ALA A 326 1.10 -27.10 7.88
CA ALA A 326 1.46 -27.21 6.45
C ALA A 326 0.76 -28.34 5.68
N LYS A 327 -0.30 -28.96 6.24
CA LYS A 327 -1.07 -29.99 5.52
C LYS A 327 -2.08 -29.37 4.57
N LYS A 328 -2.41 -30.09 3.51
CA LYS A 328 -3.49 -29.72 2.59
C LYS A 328 -4.85 -29.74 3.32
N PRO A 329 -5.63 -28.64 3.32
CA PRO A 329 -6.99 -28.65 3.86
C PRO A 329 -7.91 -29.49 2.95
N GLN A 330 -8.83 -30.26 3.53
CA GLN A 330 -9.84 -31.01 2.78
C GLN A 330 -11.16 -30.24 2.68
N ARG A 331 -11.49 -29.45 3.70
CA ARG A 331 -12.73 -28.66 3.77
C ARG A 331 -12.41 -27.20 4.10
N MET A 332 -12.83 -26.29 3.22
CA MET A 332 -12.59 -24.86 3.35
C MET A 332 -13.89 -24.05 3.36
N ALA A 333 -13.95 -23.03 4.22
CA ALA A 333 -15.08 -22.12 4.32
C ALA A 333 -14.69 -20.67 4.08
N TRP A 334 -15.50 -19.93 3.31
CA TRP A 334 -15.41 -18.47 3.19
C TRP A 334 -16.56 -17.83 3.94
N ILE A 335 -16.26 -16.88 4.82
CA ILE A 335 -17.28 -16.09 5.53
C ILE A 335 -17.39 -14.73 4.84
N GLN A 336 -18.56 -14.42 4.30
CA GLN A 336 -18.83 -13.14 3.62
C GLN A 336 -19.07 -11.98 4.60
N CYS A 337 -18.92 -10.76 4.08
CA CYS A 337 -19.25 -9.52 4.78
C CYS A 337 -18.47 -9.28 6.08
N VAL A 338 -17.25 -9.82 6.21
CA VAL A 338 -16.42 -9.55 7.40
C VAL A 338 -15.94 -8.11 7.35
N GLY A 339 -16.35 -7.28 8.31
CA GLY A 339 -16.04 -5.85 8.32
C GLY A 339 -16.88 -4.99 7.36
N SER A 340 -18.04 -5.47 6.92
CA SER A 340 -18.95 -4.76 6.02
C SER A 340 -20.39 -5.11 6.30
N ARG A 341 -21.31 -4.19 6.01
CA ARG A 341 -22.74 -4.32 6.34
C ARG A 341 -22.96 -4.59 7.84
N ASP A 342 -22.07 -4.04 8.68
CA ASP A 342 -22.05 -4.21 10.12
C ASP A 342 -21.99 -2.84 10.80
N ALA A 343 -23.16 -2.37 11.21
CA ALA A 343 -23.30 -1.08 11.87
C ALA A 343 -22.64 -1.05 13.27
N SER A 344 -22.40 -2.20 13.90
CA SER A 344 -21.82 -2.25 15.25
C SER A 344 -20.37 -1.76 15.30
N ILE A 345 -19.69 -1.77 14.14
CA ILE A 345 -18.29 -1.35 13.97
C ILE A 345 -18.16 -0.13 13.04
N GLY A 346 -19.26 0.56 12.72
CA GLY A 346 -19.28 1.75 11.86
C GLY A 346 -19.12 1.48 10.35
N ASN A 347 -19.12 0.21 9.92
CA ASN A 347 -18.98 -0.22 8.53
C ASN A 347 -20.30 -0.81 8.01
N ASP A 348 -21.35 0.00 8.03
CA ASP A 348 -22.70 -0.35 7.56
C ASP A 348 -22.85 -0.42 6.03
N TYR A 349 -21.84 0.05 5.28
CA TYR A 349 -21.77 -0.06 3.83
C TYR A 349 -21.31 -1.44 3.34
N CYS A 350 -21.51 -1.72 2.06
CA CYS A 350 -21.03 -2.95 1.42
C CYS A 350 -19.69 -2.73 0.72
N SER A 351 -18.77 -3.68 0.86
CA SER A 351 -17.46 -3.59 0.19
C SER A 351 -17.45 -3.94 -1.30
N SER A 352 -18.60 -4.23 -1.91
CA SER A 352 -18.83 -4.46 -3.36
C SER A 352 -18.12 -5.65 -4.02
N VAL A 353 -16.95 -6.06 -3.53
CA VAL A 353 -16.05 -7.02 -4.21
C VAL A 353 -16.00 -8.39 -3.54
N CYS A 354 -16.40 -8.50 -2.28
CA CYS A 354 -16.18 -9.70 -1.46
C CYS A 354 -16.87 -10.96 -1.96
N CYS A 355 -18.11 -10.83 -2.45
CA CYS A 355 -18.83 -11.94 -3.06
C CYS A 355 -18.06 -12.54 -4.25
N MET A 356 -17.44 -11.69 -5.06
CA MET A 356 -16.81 -12.11 -6.32
C MET A 356 -15.40 -12.63 -6.13
N TYR A 357 -14.58 -11.99 -5.29
CA TYR A 357 -13.25 -12.55 -5.01
C TYR A 357 -13.36 -13.89 -4.29
N ALA A 358 -14.35 -14.10 -3.42
CA ALA A 358 -14.49 -15.37 -2.70
C ALA A 358 -14.98 -16.48 -3.64
N THR A 359 -15.92 -16.16 -4.54
CA THR A 359 -16.31 -17.06 -5.63
C THR A 359 -15.09 -17.45 -6.47
N LYS A 360 -14.26 -16.47 -6.85
CA LYS A 360 -13.01 -16.69 -7.60
C LYS A 360 -12.04 -17.58 -6.81
N GLN A 361 -11.79 -17.26 -5.55
CA GLN A 361 -10.89 -18.03 -4.69
C GLN A 361 -11.36 -19.48 -4.57
N ALA A 362 -12.63 -19.70 -4.23
CA ALA A 362 -13.20 -21.05 -4.09
C ALA A 362 -13.17 -21.88 -5.39
N MET A 363 -13.37 -21.24 -6.55
CA MET A 363 -13.21 -21.91 -7.85
C MET A 363 -11.75 -22.27 -8.11
N ILE A 364 -10.84 -21.31 -7.96
CA ILE A 364 -9.40 -21.51 -8.20
C ILE A 364 -8.85 -22.59 -7.27
N THR A 365 -9.29 -22.64 -6.00
CA THR A 365 -8.95 -23.72 -5.06
C THR A 365 -9.27 -25.09 -5.65
N LYS A 366 -10.45 -25.27 -6.25
CA LYS A 366 -10.85 -26.54 -6.86
C LYS A 366 -10.14 -26.83 -8.18
N GLU A 367 -9.83 -25.80 -8.96
CA GLU A 367 -9.03 -25.94 -10.19
C GLU A 367 -7.60 -26.39 -9.87
N HIS A 368 -7.03 -25.94 -8.74
CA HIS A 368 -5.71 -26.37 -8.27
C HIS A 368 -5.77 -27.76 -7.59
N GLU A 369 -6.75 -27.98 -6.73
CA GLU A 369 -6.89 -29.16 -5.88
C GLU A 369 -8.36 -29.64 -5.89
N HIS A 370 -8.66 -30.60 -6.76
CA HIS A 370 -10.03 -31.01 -7.10
C HIS A 370 -10.79 -31.66 -5.94
N ASP A 371 -10.07 -32.25 -4.98
CA ASP A 371 -10.60 -32.94 -3.81
C ASP A 371 -10.98 -32.00 -2.65
N ILE A 372 -10.59 -30.71 -2.70
CA ILE A 372 -10.95 -29.75 -1.66
C ILE A 372 -12.43 -29.36 -1.77
N GLU A 373 -13.19 -29.55 -0.71
CA GLU A 373 -14.55 -29.04 -0.57
C GLU A 373 -14.54 -27.55 -0.24
N THR A 374 -15.22 -26.75 -1.05
CA THR A 374 -15.29 -25.30 -0.87
C THR A 374 -16.71 -24.85 -0.55
N THR A 375 -16.86 -24.10 0.54
CA THR A 375 -18.16 -23.57 1.02
C THR A 375 -18.10 -22.06 1.20
N ILE A 376 -19.09 -21.34 0.68
CA ILE A 376 -19.24 -19.89 0.89
C ILE A 376 -20.49 -19.60 1.73
N PHE A 377 -20.30 -19.00 2.90
CA PHE A 377 -21.36 -18.51 3.79
C PHE A 377 -21.69 -17.06 3.50
N TYR A 378 -22.93 -16.77 3.08
CA TYR A 378 -23.32 -15.44 2.59
C TYR A 378 -24.73 -14.99 3.04
N ILE A 379 -25.00 -13.69 2.90
CA ILE A 379 -26.32 -13.09 3.20
C ILE A 379 -27.11 -12.83 1.90
N ASP A 380 -26.50 -12.09 0.97
CA ASP A 380 -27.01 -11.78 -0.37
C ASP A 380 -25.86 -11.89 -1.38
N MET A 381 -26.09 -12.44 -2.57
CA MET A 381 -25.06 -12.53 -3.60
C MET A 381 -25.01 -11.27 -4.47
N ARG A 382 -23.93 -10.49 -4.33
CA ARG A 382 -23.72 -9.21 -5.05
C ARG A 382 -22.79 -9.39 -6.24
N ALA A 383 -23.40 -9.89 -7.32
CA ALA A 383 -22.76 -10.14 -8.61
C ALA A 383 -23.16 -9.06 -9.65
N GLN A 384 -22.85 -7.78 -9.40
CA GLN A 384 -23.33 -6.66 -10.22
C GLN A 384 -22.57 -6.40 -11.53
N GLY A 385 -21.37 -6.97 -11.69
CA GLY A 385 -20.54 -6.78 -12.88
C GLY A 385 -21.02 -7.58 -14.09
N LYS A 386 -20.55 -7.17 -15.28
CA LYS A 386 -20.86 -7.88 -16.53
C LYS A 386 -20.34 -9.31 -16.47
N GLY A 387 -21.22 -10.29 -16.64
CA GLY A 387 -20.89 -11.72 -16.59
C GLY A 387 -20.73 -12.28 -15.18
N PHE A 388 -20.90 -11.50 -14.11
CA PHE A 388 -20.71 -11.98 -12.74
C PHE A 388 -21.77 -13.01 -12.31
N ASP A 389 -23.01 -12.89 -12.76
CA ASP A 389 -24.04 -13.94 -12.53
C ASP A 389 -23.62 -15.27 -13.15
N ARG A 390 -23.20 -15.27 -14.42
CA ARG A 390 -22.70 -16.48 -15.09
C ARG A 390 -21.49 -17.07 -14.37
N PHE A 391 -20.60 -16.22 -13.88
CA PHE A 391 -19.44 -16.67 -13.11
C PHE A 391 -19.85 -17.36 -11.80
N TYR A 392 -20.80 -16.76 -11.07
CA TYR A 392 -21.39 -17.35 -9.87
C TYR A 392 -22.14 -18.67 -10.15
N GLU A 393 -22.95 -18.71 -11.21
CA GLU A 393 -23.69 -19.90 -11.64
C GLU A 393 -22.73 -21.03 -12.03
N ARG A 394 -21.69 -20.73 -12.82
CA ARG A 394 -20.62 -21.67 -13.16
C ARG A 394 -19.91 -22.23 -11.93
N ALA A 395 -19.56 -21.36 -10.97
CA ALA A 395 -18.92 -21.80 -9.72
C ALA A 395 -19.78 -22.82 -8.98
N ARG A 396 -21.10 -22.60 -8.94
CA ARG A 396 -22.06 -23.47 -8.25
C ARG A 396 -22.33 -24.76 -9.02
N ASP A 397 -22.66 -24.64 -10.30
CA ASP A 397 -23.27 -25.70 -11.10
C ASP A 397 -22.22 -26.58 -11.82
N GLU A 398 -21.08 -26.00 -12.22
CA GLU A 398 -20.02 -26.72 -12.94
C GLU A 398 -18.84 -27.07 -12.03
N THR A 399 -18.40 -26.16 -11.16
CA THR A 399 -17.24 -26.37 -10.26
C THR A 399 -17.63 -26.98 -8.92
N GLY A 400 -18.92 -26.99 -8.56
CA GLY A 400 -19.40 -27.60 -7.31
C GLY A 400 -19.05 -26.81 -6.03
N VAL A 401 -18.86 -25.49 -6.12
CA VAL A 401 -18.72 -24.63 -4.93
C VAL A 401 -20.05 -24.57 -4.20
N ARG A 402 -20.06 -24.93 -2.90
CA ARG A 402 -21.27 -24.93 -2.09
C ARG A 402 -21.56 -23.53 -1.55
N TYR A 403 -22.80 -23.06 -1.69
CA TYR A 403 -23.23 -21.76 -1.17
C TYR A 403 -24.27 -21.93 -0.06
N VAL A 404 -23.95 -21.47 1.14
CA VAL A 404 -24.84 -21.53 2.31
C VAL A 404 -25.29 -20.13 2.67
N ARG A 405 -26.59 -19.88 2.56
CA ARG A 405 -27.15 -18.57 2.92
C ARG A 405 -27.36 -18.50 4.44
N ALA A 406 -26.33 -18.10 5.16
CA ALA A 406 -26.36 -17.93 6.60
C ALA A 406 -25.35 -16.87 7.06
N MET A 407 -25.65 -16.23 8.17
CA MET A 407 -24.67 -15.42 8.90
C MET A 407 -24.01 -16.32 9.95
N VAL A 408 -22.69 -16.46 9.85
CA VAL A 408 -21.90 -17.23 10.83
C VAL A 408 -21.84 -16.44 12.13
N SER A 409 -22.19 -17.07 13.25
CA SER A 409 -22.21 -16.45 14.57
C SER A 409 -20.85 -16.50 15.27
N ARG A 410 -20.10 -17.60 15.11
CA ARG A 410 -18.75 -17.76 15.67
C ARG A 410 -17.97 -18.88 15.00
N VAL A 411 -16.65 -18.83 15.15
CA VAL A 411 -15.68 -19.87 14.81
C VAL A 411 -14.97 -20.34 16.08
N VAL A 412 -14.93 -21.65 16.32
CA VAL A 412 -14.28 -22.25 17.51
C VAL A 412 -13.30 -23.33 17.05
N PRO A 413 -12.06 -23.37 17.58
CA PRO A 413 -11.10 -24.40 17.21
C PRO A 413 -11.41 -25.74 17.89
N VAL A 414 -10.98 -26.82 17.25
CA VAL A 414 -10.92 -28.17 17.83
C VAL A 414 -9.45 -28.48 18.16
N PRO A 415 -9.05 -28.43 19.44
CA PRO A 415 -7.64 -28.52 19.82
C PRO A 415 -6.91 -29.79 19.36
N GLU A 416 -7.62 -30.91 19.21
CA GLU A 416 -7.04 -32.20 18.86
C GLU A 416 -6.64 -32.30 17.38
N THR A 417 -7.34 -31.58 16.51
CA THR A 417 -7.24 -31.68 15.04
C THR A 417 -6.81 -30.37 14.38
N ASP A 418 -6.76 -29.29 15.14
CA ASP A 418 -6.55 -27.91 14.67
C ASP A 418 -7.55 -27.49 13.58
N THR A 419 -8.73 -28.13 13.53
CA THR A 419 -9.86 -27.76 12.66
C THR A 419 -10.75 -26.72 13.34
N LEU A 420 -11.74 -26.20 12.60
CA LEU A 420 -12.54 -25.04 12.97
C LEU A 420 -14.03 -25.35 12.81
N ILE A 421 -14.81 -25.23 13.90
CA ILE A 421 -16.26 -25.39 13.88
C ILE A 421 -16.92 -24.01 13.68
N LEU A 422 -17.66 -23.90 12.58
CA LEU A 422 -18.53 -22.76 12.28
C LEU A 422 -19.93 -23.02 12.83
N SER A 423 -20.47 -22.07 13.61
CA SER A 423 -21.86 -22.09 14.06
C SER A 423 -22.68 -21.08 13.25
N TYR A 424 -23.84 -21.49 12.73
CA TYR A 424 -24.73 -20.64 11.93
C TYR A 424 -26.19 -21.09 12.05
N VAL A 425 -27.11 -20.30 11.50
CA VAL A 425 -28.53 -20.66 11.40
C VAL A 425 -28.83 -21.10 9.97
N ASP A 426 -29.38 -22.31 9.82
CA ASP A 426 -29.74 -22.88 8.51
C ASP A 426 -31.02 -22.27 7.91
N ALA A 427 -31.41 -22.74 6.72
CA ALA A 427 -32.61 -22.27 6.04
C ALA A 427 -33.92 -22.61 6.79
N GLU A 428 -33.90 -23.63 7.65
CA GLU A 428 -35.02 -24.06 8.49
C GLU A 428 -35.03 -23.36 9.86
N ASN A 429 -34.18 -22.35 10.08
CA ASN A 429 -33.99 -21.62 11.33
C ASN A 429 -33.48 -22.47 12.50
N ARG A 430 -32.71 -23.53 12.22
CA ARG A 430 -32.04 -24.35 13.23
C ARG A 430 -30.59 -23.94 13.37
N ILE A 431 -30.03 -24.11 14.57
CA ILE A 431 -28.60 -23.93 14.80
C ILE A 431 -27.89 -25.13 14.19
N ALA A 432 -27.02 -24.85 13.22
CA ALA A 432 -26.15 -25.83 12.57
C ALA A 432 -24.69 -25.58 12.95
N GLN A 433 -23.92 -26.66 13.00
CA GLN A 433 -22.48 -26.63 13.20
C GLN A 433 -21.80 -27.47 12.14
N GLU A 434 -20.70 -26.96 11.60
CA GLU A 434 -19.94 -27.65 10.57
C GLU A 434 -18.45 -27.38 10.76
N GLU A 435 -17.66 -28.44 10.61
CA GLU A 435 -16.21 -28.43 10.82
C GLU A 435 -15.45 -28.24 9.51
N PHE A 436 -14.41 -27.41 9.53
CA PHE A 436 -13.56 -27.06 8.38
C PHE A 436 -12.08 -27.08 8.77
N ASP A 437 -11.21 -27.43 7.85
CA ASP A 437 -9.76 -27.40 8.05
C ASP A 437 -9.20 -25.97 8.03
N MET A 438 -9.83 -25.09 7.26
CA MET A 438 -9.38 -23.72 7.05
C MET A 438 -10.54 -22.78 6.76
N VAL A 439 -10.49 -21.58 7.32
CA VAL A 439 -11.52 -20.55 7.18
C VAL A 439 -10.92 -19.29 6.60
N VAL A 440 -11.52 -18.78 5.53
CA VAL A 440 -11.14 -17.55 4.85
C VAL A 440 -12.17 -16.46 5.15
N LEU A 441 -11.74 -15.42 5.84
CA LEU A 441 -12.56 -14.25 6.14
C LEU A 441 -12.56 -13.31 4.94
N SER A 442 -13.71 -13.16 4.29
CA SER A 442 -13.88 -12.23 3.17
C SER A 442 -14.00 -10.81 3.73
N ILE A 443 -12.84 -10.18 3.97
CA ILE A 443 -12.71 -8.86 4.59
C ILE A 443 -13.10 -7.72 3.65
N GLY A 444 -13.66 -6.67 4.24
CA GLY A 444 -14.08 -5.44 3.56
C GLY A 444 -12.94 -4.47 3.20
N LEU A 445 -13.30 -3.39 2.51
CA LEU A 445 -12.41 -2.27 2.15
C LEU A 445 -12.73 -1.07 3.04
N CYS A 446 -11.70 -0.47 3.62
CA CYS A 446 -11.78 0.72 4.47
C CYS A 446 -10.90 1.85 3.90
N PRO A 447 -11.18 3.13 4.19
CA PRO A 447 -10.22 4.19 3.91
C PRO A 447 -8.95 4.00 4.76
N HIS A 448 -7.81 4.37 4.20
CA HIS A 448 -6.55 4.38 4.94
C HIS A 448 -6.43 5.69 5.75
N PRO A 449 -5.99 5.68 7.02
CA PRO A 449 -5.88 6.90 7.83
C PRO A 449 -5.02 8.01 7.19
N SER A 450 -3.87 7.65 6.59
CA SER A 450 -3.05 8.63 5.87
C SER A 450 -3.79 9.24 4.67
N SER A 451 -4.65 8.48 3.98
CA SER A 451 -5.45 9.00 2.87
C SER A 451 -6.50 10.01 3.32
N VAL A 452 -7.10 9.78 4.50
CA VAL A 452 -8.03 10.73 5.14
C VAL A 452 -7.30 12.04 5.43
N GLN A 453 -6.14 11.96 6.07
CA GLN A 453 -5.30 13.13 6.38
C GLN A 453 -4.84 13.87 5.12
N THR A 454 -4.41 13.15 4.07
CA THR A 454 -4.02 13.76 2.80
C THR A 454 -5.21 14.43 2.11
N ALA A 455 -6.40 13.83 2.14
CA ALA A 455 -7.60 14.45 1.57
C ALA A 455 -7.95 15.77 2.29
N GLU A 456 -7.88 15.78 3.62
CA GLU A 456 -8.07 16.99 4.44
C GLU A 456 -7.03 18.06 4.12
N PHE A 457 -5.75 17.69 4.01
CA PHE A 457 -4.66 18.59 3.60
C PHE A 457 -4.89 19.19 2.21
N LEU A 458 -5.36 18.37 1.27
CA LEU A 458 -5.74 18.84 -0.06
C LEU A 458 -7.01 19.70 -0.04
N GLY A 459 -7.81 19.71 1.02
CA GLY A 459 -9.10 20.41 1.09
C GLY A 459 -10.24 19.68 0.38
N VAL A 460 -10.14 18.35 0.27
CA VAL A 460 -11.17 17.47 -0.29
C VAL A 460 -12.14 17.05 0.82
N ARG A 461 -13.44 17.28 0.63
CA ARG A 461 -14.48 16.86 1.58
C ARG A 461 -14.59 15.35 1.66
N LEU A 462 -14.79 14.84 2.86
CA LEU A 462 -15.03 13.42 3.13
C LEU A 462 -16.50 13.20 3.52
N ASN A 463 -16.99 11.98 3.30
CA ASN A 463 -18.28 11.52 3.81
C ASN A 463 -18.13 10.95 5.24
N SER A 464 -19.25 10.52 5.83
CA SER A 464 -19.30 9.99 7.20
C SER A 464 -18.46 8.74 7.45
N HIS A 465 -18.02 8.04 6.39
CA HIS A 465 -17.20 6.84 6.47
C HIS A 465 -15.74 7.10 6.08
N GLY A 466 -15.33 8.36 5.90
CA GLY A 466 -13.95 8.72 5.57
C GLY A 466 -13.54 8.52 4.11
N PHE A 467 -14.50 8.25 3.20
CA PHE A 467 -14.25 8.29 1.75
C PHE A 467 -14.45 9.72 1.23
N CYS A 468 -13.80 10.07 0.13
CA CYS A 468 -13.98 11.36 -0.53
C CYS A 468 -15.42 11.51 -1.03
N ALA A 469 -16.06 12.62 -0.67
CA ALA A 469 -17.38 12.99 -1.13
C ALA A 469 -17.29 13.67 -2.50
N THR A 470 -18.07 13.19 -3.46
CA THR A 470 -18.17 13.75 -4.82
C THR A 470 -19.63 14.04 -5.15
N ASP A 471 -19.87 14.80 -6.22
CA ASP A 471 -21.23 14.98 -6.74
C ASP A 471 -21.68 13.65 -7.39
N PRO A 472 -22.88 13.13 -7.09
CA PRO A 472 -23.37 11.90 -7.70
C PRO A 472 -23.55 11.95 -9.23
N LEU A 473 -23.55 13.15 -9.83
CA LEU A 473 -23.62 13.38 -11.28
C LEU A 473 -22.28 13.86 -11.88
N ASP A 474 -21.30 14.24 -11.06
CA ASP A 474 -19.91 14.45 -11.46
C ASP A 474 -18.97 13.61 -10.58
N LEU A 475 -18.79 12.36 -11.02
CA LEU A 475 -18.24 11.32 -10.19
C LEU A 475 -16.78 11.54 -9.80
N VAL A 476 -15.96 12.22 -10.62
CA VAL A 476 -14.51 12.35 -10.37
C VAL A 476 -14.10 13.73 -9.89
N ALA A 477 -14.95 14.75 -10.06
CA ALA A 477 -14.69 16.06 -9.47
C ALA A 477 -14.77 16.01 -7.94
N SER A 478 -13.76 16.59 -7.30
CA SER A 478 -13.76 16.77 -5.86
C SER A 478 -14.38 18.11 -5.45
N SER A 479 -14.52 18.36 -4.15
CA SER A 479 -14.91 19.67 -3.63
C SER A 479 -13.88 20.79 -3.89
N ARG A 480 -12.68 20.45 -4.35
CA ARG A 480 -11.63 21.41 -4.68
C ARG A 480 -11.35 21.43 -6.19
N PRO A 481 -11.57 22.57 -6.87
CA PRO A 481 -11.20 22.73 -8.27
C PRO A 481 -9.72 22.39 -8.52
N GLY A 482 -9.45 21.68 -9.61
CA GLY A 482 -8.10 21.20 -9.95
C GLY A 482 -7.68 19.91 -9.23
N VAL A 483 -8.47 19.41 -8.27
CA VAL A 483 -8.25 18.11 -7.62
C VAL A 483 -9.37 17.15 -8.03
N TYR A 484 -9.00 16.02 -8.61
CA TYR A 484 -9.89 14.94 -9.00
C TYR A 484 -9.66 13.73 -8.11
N VAL A 485 -10.71 12.94 -7.85
CA VAL A 485 -10.62 11.72 -7.05
C VAL A 485 -11.06 10.53 -7.91
N CYS A 486 -10.43 9.37 -7.74
CA CYS A 486 -10.86 8.15 -8.41
C CYS A 486 -10.58 6.88 -7.59
N GLY A 487 -11.19 5.77 -7.99
CA GLY A 487 -10.96 4.47 -7.37
C GLY A 487 -11.62 4.35 -6.00
N VAL A 488 -11.05 3.50 -5.15
CA VAL A 488 -11.66 3.16 -3.85
C VAL A 488 -11.70 4.35 -2.87
N ALA A 489 -10.98 5.44 -3.16
CA ALA A 489 -11.04 6.68 -2.39
C ALA A 489 -12.44 7.27 -2.27
N GLN A 490 -13.35 7.01 -3.22
CA GLN A 490 -14.76 7.44 -3.17
C GLN A 490 -15.71 6.39 -2.55
N GLY A 491 -15.21 5.19 -2.31
CA GLY A 491 -15.98 4.06 -1.78
C GLY A 491 -15.68 2.75 -2.49
N PRO A 492 -16.08 1.60 -1.90
CA PRO A 492 -15.71 0.27 -2.36
C PRO A 492 -16.21 -0.07 -3.77
N LYS A 493 -15.29 -0.52 -4.64
CA LYS A 493 -15.56 -0.88 -6.04
C LYS A 493 -14.52 -1.87 -6.58
N ASP A 494 -14.80 -2.46 -7.74
CA ASP A 494 -13.92 -3.41 -8.40
C ASP A 494 -12.88 -2.72 -9.31
N ILE A 495 -12.02 -3.53 -9.93
CA ILE A 495 -10.94 -3.06 -10.80
C ILE A 495 -11.52 -2.34 -12.04
N PRO A 496 -12.47 -2.90 -12.81
CA PRO A 496 -13.04 -2.20 -13.96
C PRO A 496 -13.62 -0.82 -13.63
N ASP A 497 -14.43 -0.70 -12.59
CA ASP A 497 -15.00 0.59 -12.16
C ASP A 497 -13.89 1.56 -11.72
N THR A 498 -12.82 1.06 -11.07
CA THR A 498 -11.65 1.86 -10.66
C THR A 498 -10.86 2.38 -11.86
N VAL A 499 -10.57 1.52 -12.84
CA VAL A 499 -9.85 1.90 -14.07
C VAL A 499 -10.65 2.93 -14.86
N GLN A 500 -11.97 2.73 -14.99
CA GLN A 500 -12.86 3.69 -15.64
C GLN A 500 -12.79 5.08 -14.98
N GLN A 501 -12.85 5.15 -13.65
CA GLN A 501 -12.72 6.42 -12.94
C GLN A 501 -11.33 7.04 -13.08
N GLY A 502 -10.26 6.23 -13.09
CA GLY A 502 -8.91 6.71 -13.36
C GLY A 502 -8.79 7.38 -14.73
N SER A 503 -9.31 6.74 -15.78
CA SER A 503 -9.38 7.32 -17.13
C SER A 503 -10.24 8.58 -17.18
N SER A 504 -11.37 8.61 -16.47
CA SER A 504 -12.23 9.79 -16.40
C SER A 504 -11.53 10.97 -15.72
N ALA A 505 -10.87 10.74 -14.57
CA ALA A 505 -10.11 11.78 -13.86
C ALA A 505 -8.95 12.31 -14.72
N ALA A 506 -8.24 11.43 -15.42
CA ALA A 506 -7.20 11.82 -16.36
C ALA A 506 -7.75 12.66 -17.53
N GLY A 507 -8.92 12.30 -18.07
CA GLY A 507 -9.62 13.08 -19.09
C GLY A 507 -9.98 14.49 -18.62
N CYS A 508 -10.58 14.63 -17.44
CA CYS A 508 -10.90 15.93 -16.84
C CYS A 508 -9.65 16.77 -16.54
N ALA A 509 -8.59 16.16 -16.00
CA ALA A 509 -7.32 16.84 -15.79
C ALA A 509 -6.69 17.32 -17.11
N THR A 510 -6.77 16.51 -18.17
CA THR A 510 -6.24 16.86 -19.50
C THR A 510 -7.07 17.95 -20.19
N ALA A 511 -8.38 18.00 -19.93
CA ALA A 511 -9.24 19.10 -20.36
C ALA A 511 -8.84 20.41 -19.68
N LEU A 512 -8.64 20.39 -18.35
CA LEU A 512 -8.17 21.55 -17.60
C LEU A 512 -6.78 22.05 -18.08
N LEU A 513 -5.91 21.13 -18.49
CA LEU A 513 -4.55 21.41 -18.92
C LEU A 513 -4.38 21.47 -20.45
N ALA A 514 -5.48 21.62 -21.21
CA ALA A 514 -5.45 21.51 -22.67
C ALA A 514 -4.45 22.49 -23.32
N GLU A 515 -4.37 23.73 -22.84
CA GLU A 515 -3.46 24.76 -23.38
C GLU A 515 -1.98 24.46 -23.13
N ALA A 516 -1.66 23.75 -22.05
CA ALA A 516 -0.30 23.37 -21.69
C ALA A 516 0.07 21.96 -22.19
N ARG A 517 -0.82 21.28 -22.94
CA ARG A 517 -0.60 19.91 -23.40
C ARG A 517 0.65 19.84 -24.25
N GLY A 518 1.57 18.95 -23.87
CA GLY A 518 2.78 18.68 -24.63
C GLY A 518 3.99 19.56 -24.32
N THR A 519 3.85 20.59 -23.48
CA THR A 519 4.93 21.56 -23.20
C THR A 519 6.07 21.01 -22.34
N MET A 520 5.81 19.92 -21.60
CA MET A 520 6.78 19.25 -20.71
C MET A 520 6.99 17.77 -21.07
N ILE A 521 6.79 17.38 -22.33
CA ILE A 521 7.07 16.00 -22.76
C ILE A 521 8.58 15.81 -22.93
N THR A 522 9.15 14.89 -22.16
CA THR A 522 10.45 14.32 -22.48
C THR A 522 10.26 13.30 -23.61
N PRO A 523 10.89 13.48 -24.78
CA PRO A 523 10.79 12.49 -25.85
C PRO A 523 11.35 11.15 -25.34
N PRO A 524 10.75 10.02 -25.76
CA PRO A 524 11.30 8.72 -25.42
C PRO A 524 12.74 8.61 -25.97
N PRO A 525 13.64 7.90 -25.25
CA PRO A 525 14.99 7.66 -25.75
C PRO A 525 14.95 6.94 -27.11
N GLU A 526 15.83 7.36 -28.01
CA GLU A 526 16.04 6.66 -29.28
C GLU A 526 16.97 5.46 -29.08
N TYR A 527 16.58 4.32 -29.67
CA TYR A 527 17.39 3.12 -29.67
C TYR A 527 17.82 2.81 -31.10
N PRO A 528 19.10 2.98 -31.47
CA PRO A 528 19.56 2.74 -32.83
C PRO A 528 19.35 1.27 -33.21
N GLU A 529 18.61 1.04 -34.30
CA GLU A 529 18.36 -0.30 -34.83
C GLU A 529 19.62 -0.83 -35.53
N ARG A 530 20.03 -2.05 -35.16
CA ARG A 530 21.12 -2.78 -35.81
C ARG A 530 20.64 -3.32 -37.15
N ASP A 531 21.36 -3.00 -38.22
CA ASP A 531 21.13 -3.61 -39.52
C ASP A 531 21.55 -5.09 -39.51
N ILE A 532 20.60 -5.95 -39.84
CA ILE A 532 20.74 -7.40 -39.86
C ILE A 532 20.40 -8.00 -41.23
N VAL A 533 20.19 -7.17 -42.25
CA VAL A 533 19.87 -7.62 -43.61
C VAL A 533 21.03 -8.47 -44.15
N GLY A 534 20.68 -9.62 -44.74
CA GLY A 534 21.67 -10.56 -45.29
C GLY A 534 22.38 -11.44 -44.26
N GLN A 535 22.13 -11.27 -42.96
CA GLN A 535 22.65 -12.17 -41.93
C GLN A 535 21.84 -13.47 -41.84
N ALA A 536 22.50 -14.59 -41.55
CA ALA A 536 21.81 -15.84 -41.23
C ALA A 536 20.98 -15.69 -39.94
N PRO A 537 19.79 -16.33 -39.83
CA PRO A 537 19.01 -16.29 -38.62
C PRO A 537 19.81 -16.81 -37.41
N ARG A 538 19.70 -16.10 -36.29
CA ARG A 538 20.27 -16.46 -34.98
C ARG A 538 19.20 -16.20 -33.95
N ILE A 539 18.56 -17.26 -33.49
CA ILE A 539 17.31 -17.22 -32.74
C ILE A 539 17.57 -17.50 -31.26
N ALA A 540 17.03 -16.66 -30.37
CA ALA A 540 16.92 -16.97 -28.95
C ALA A 540 15.50 -17.43 -28.62
N VAL A 541 15.36 -18.54 -27.89
CA VAL A 541 14.06 -19.09 -27.47
C VAL A 541 13.94 -19.08 -25.94
N PHE A 542 12.96 -18.38 -25.40
CA PHE A 542 12.70 -18.32 -23.96
C PHE A 542 11.38 -19.02 -23.62
N ILE A 543 11.44 -20.06 -22.78
CA ILE A 543 10.27 -20.83 -22.36
C ILE A 543 9.83 -20.36 -20.98
N CYS A 544 8.64 -19.79 -20.87
CA CYS A 544 8.13 -19.23 -19.63
C CYS A 544 7.46 -20.31 -18.76
N HIS A 545 7.70 -20.29 -17.46
CA HIS A 545 6.97 -21.14 -16.50
C HIS A 545 5.60 -20.54 -16.15
N CYS A 546 5.54 -19.20 -16.12
CA CYS A 546 4.38 -18.44 -15.64
C CYS A 546 3.95 -18.88 -14.22
N GLY A 547 4.94 -19.06 -13.34
CA GLY A 547 4.75 -19.77 -12.08
C GLY A 547 4.42 -21.23 -12.36
N ILE A 548 3.27 -21.70 -11.87
CA ILE A 548 2.78 -23.06 -12.16
C ILE A 548 1.81 -23.12 -13.34
N ASN A 549 1.43 -21.97 -13.94
CA ASN A 549 0.41 -21.96 -14.99
C ASN A 549 0.83 -22.71 -16.27
N ILE A 550 2.12 -22.69 -16.60
CA ILE A 550 2.67 -23.48 -17.71
C ILE A 550 3.45 -24.65 -17.14
N ALA A 551 4.41 -24.39 -16.23
CA ALA A 551 5.30 -25.41 -15.70
C ALA A 551 4.60 -26.47 -14.81
N GLY A 552 3.36 -26.24 -14.38
CA GLY A 552 2.56 -27.24 -13.67
C GLY A 552 1.98 -28.33 -14.58
N VAL A 553 2.01 -28.14 -15.91
CA VAL A 553 1.44 -29.08 -16.90
C VAL A 553 2.45 -29.42 -17.99
N VAL A 554 3.19 -28.43 -18.50
CA VAL A 554 4.18 -28.57 -19.57
C VAL A 554 5.58 -28.68 -18.95
N ASP A 555 6.36 -29.69 -19.37
CA ASP A 555 7.78 -29.76 -19.00
C ASP A 555 8.58 -28.70 -19.78
N VAL A 556 8.67 -27.51 -19.20
CA VAL A 556 9.39 -26.36 -19.74
C VAL A 556 10.90 -26.60 -19.90
N THR A 557 11.48 -27.54 -19.14
CA THR A 557 12.89 -27.89 -19.26
C THR A 557 13.11 -28.76 -20.50
N GLU A 558 12.23 -29.74 -20.71
CA GLU A 558 12.24 -30.56 -21.91
C GLU A 558 11.98 -29.74 -23.17
N VAL A 559 11.00 -28.83 -23.15
CA VAL A 559 10.71 -27.93 -24.29
C VAL A 559 11.93 -27.02 -24.58
N ALA A 560 12.61 -26.51 -23.55
CA ALA A 560 13.82 -25.72 -23.73
C ALA A 560 14.98 -26.55 -24.32
N ALA A 561 15.16 -27.79 -23.88
CA ALA A 561 16.14 -28.71 -24.45
C ALA A 561 15.84 -29.03 -25.93
N TYR A 562 14.56 -29.29 -26.25
CA TYR A 562 14.10 -29.50 -27.62
C TYR A 562 14.35 -28.27 -28.49
N ALA A 563 14.06 -27.07 -28.00
CA ALA A 563 14.28 -25.82 -28.73
C ALA A 563 15.75 -25.63 -29.16
N ARG A 564 16.73 -26.06 -28.34
CA ARG A 564 18.16 -26.00 -28.70
C ARG A 564 18.52 -26.87 -29.91
N SER A 565 17.73 -27.92 -30.20
CA SER A 565 17.96 -28.80 -31.34
C SER A 565 17.43 -28.24 -32.67
N LEU A 566 16.63 -27.17 -32.62
CA LEU A 566 16.01 -26.58 -33.79
C LEU A 566 17.02 -25.77 -34.62
N PRO A 567 16.87 -25.74 -35.97
CA PRO A 567 17.75 -24.96 -36.84
C PRO A 567 17.81 -23.48 -36.45
N ASP A 568 19.01 -22.90 -36.53
CA ASP A 568 19.30 -21.48 -36.30
C ASP A 568 19.06 -20.97 -34.87
N VAL A 569 18.67 -21.85 -33.92
CA VAL A 569 18.57 -21.51 -32.49
C VAL A 569 19.95 -21.43 -31.87
N ALA A 570 20.41 -20.21 -31.59
CA ALA A 570 21.71 -19.93 -30.97
C ALA A 570 21.65 -19.97 -29.44
N PHE A 571 20.48 -19.74 -28.86
CA PHE A 571 20.27 -19.77 -27.41
C PHE A 571 18.85 -20.26 -27.09
N ALA A 572 18.71 -21.12 -26.09
CA ALA A 572 17.40 -21.41 -25.53
C ALA A 572 17.48 -21.67 -24.02
N THR A 573 16.51 -21.17 -23.28
CA THR A 573 16.41 -21.37 -21.83
C THR A 573 14.96 -21.35 -21.37
N ASN A 574 14.71 -21.77 -20.14
CA ASN A 574 13.44 -21.52 -19.47
C ASN A 574 13.62 -20.50 -18.33
N CYS A 575 12.55 -19.79 -17.98
CA CYS A 575 12.55 -18.76 -16.96
C CYS A 575 11.21 -18.69 -16.24
N LEU A 576 11.21 -18.23 -14.98
CA LEU A 576 10.00 -18.24 -14.15
C LEU A 576 8.91 -17.32 -14.74
N PHE A 577 9.28 -16.08 -15.08
CA PHE A 577 8.38 -15.10 -15.68
C PHE A 577 9.08 -14.34 -16.81
N ALA A 578 8.82 -14.71 -18.06
CA ALA A 578 9.38 -14.05 -19.24
C ALA A 578 9.10 -12.53 -19.27
N CYS A 579 7.95 -12.11 -18.73
CA CYS A 579 7.53 -10.70 -18.72
C CYS A 579 8.12 -9.86 -17.58
N SER A 580 8.89 -10.44 -16.65
CA SER A 580 9.46 -9.68 -15.53
C SER A 580 10.54 -8.69 -16.00
N THR A 581 10.74 -7.61 -15.26
CA THR A 581 11.74 -6.59 -15.59
C THR A 581 13.16 -7.17 -15.61
N ASP A 582 13.48 -8.08 -14.69
CA ASP A 582 14.79 -8.74 -14.66
C ASP A 582 14.98 -9.67 -15.85
N GLN A 583 13.95 -10.40 -16.25
CA GLN A 583 14.03 -11.26 -17.43
C GLN A 583 14.10 -10.45 -18.72
N GLN A 584 13.46 -9.28 -18.80
CA GLN A 584 13.63 -8.37 -19.94
C GLN A 584 15.08 -7.86 -20.04
N LYS A 585 15.73 -7.51 -18.92
CA LYS A 585 17.16 -7.17 -18.91
C LYS A 585 18.01 -8.33 -19.39
N GLU A 586 17.69 -9.56 -18.97
CA GLU A 586 18.38 -10.76 -19.41
C GLU A 586 18.20 -11.05 -20.90
N ILE A 587 16.99 -10.85 -21.45
CA ILE A 587 16.75 -10.94 -22.90
C ILE A 587 17.65 -9.95 -23.65
N LYS A 588 17.75 -8.70 -23.19
CA LYS A 588 18.63 -7.68 -23.80
C LYS A 588 20.11 -8.09 -23.73
N ARG A 589 20.54 -8.63 -22.59
CA ARG A 589 21.90 -9.15 -22.39
C ARG A 589 22.21 -10.31 -23.35
N VAL A 590 21.29 -11.26 -23.49
CA VAL A 590 21.43 -12.40 -24.41
C VAL A 590 21.44 -11.94 -25.87
N ILE A 591 20.63 -10.93 -26.22
CA ILE A 591 20.63 -10.37 -27.57
C ILE A 591 22.02 -9.86 -27.96
N ASP A 592 22.66 -9.13 -27.04
CA ASP A 592 24.00 -8.59 -27.24
C ASP A 592 25.07 -9.69 -27.19
N GLU A 593 25.13 -10.48 -26.12
CA GLU A 593 26.18 -11.49 -25.92
C GLU A 593 26.22 -12.57 -27.02
N PHE A 594 25.05 -13.09 -27.41
CA PHE A 594 24.96 -14.16 -28.40
C PHE A 594 24.75 -13.65 -29.83
N GLN A 595 24.74 -12.32 -30.03
CA GLN A 595 24.47 -11.67 -31.32
C GLN A 595 23.19 -12.22 -31.96
N ILE A 596 22.12 -12.27 -31.17
CA ILE A 596 20.80 -12.77 -31.59
C ILE A 596 20.16 -11.75 -32.51
N ASN A 597 19.52 -12.21 -33.59
CA ASN A 597 18.79 -11.34 -34.51
C ASN A 597 17.31 -11.71 -34.64
N ARG A 598 16.82 -12.75 -33.96
CA ARG A 598 15.40 -13.09 -33.82
C ARG A 598 15.11 -13.59 -32.42
N VAL A 599 13.95 -13.29 -31.86
CA VAL A 599 13.56 -13.76 -30.52
C VAL A 599 12.22 -14.48 -30.59
N VAL A 600 12.16 -15.67 -29.99
CA VAL A 600 10.94 -16.42 -29.76
C VAL A 600 10.71 -16.50 -28.25
N VAL A 601 9.51 -16.14 -27.79
CA VAL A 601 9.11 -16.36 -26.40
C VAL A 601 7.92 -17.32 -26.38
N ALA A 602 8.11 -18.49 -25.78
CA ALA A 602 7.06 -19.46 -25.56
C ALA A 602 6.39 -19.19 -24.20
N SER A 603 5.19 -18.59 -24.23
CA SER A 603 4.50 -18.15 -23.02
C SER A 603 2.98 -18.07 -23.22
N CYS A 604 2.40 -16.89 -22.98
CA CYS A 604 0.98 -16.57 -23.00
C CYS A 604 0.49 -16.14 -24.39
N THR A 605 -0.65 -15.44 -24.45
CA THR A 605 -1.21 -14.90 -25.69
C THR A 605 -0.47 -13.64 -26.20
N PRO A 606 -0.27 -13.49 -27.53
CA PRO A 606 0.28 -12.27 -28.12
C PRO A 606 -0.57 -11.03 -27.86
N ARG A 607 -1.88 -11.21 -27.62
CA ARG A 607 -2.80 -10.11 -27.31
C ARG A 607 -2.42 -9.31 -26.05
N THR A 608 -1.63 -9.90 -25.15
CA THR A 608 -1.30 -9.28 -23.86
C THR A 608 0.12 -8.72 -23.83
N HIS A 609 1.12 -9.54 -24.20
CA HIS A 609 2.53 -9.21 -23.94
C HIS A 609 3.38 -9.04 -25.19
N GLU A 610 2.83 -9.20 -26.40
CA GLU A 610 3.60 -8.92 -27.62
C GLU A 610 4.17 -7.48 -27.65
N PRO A 611 3.41 -6.41 -27.31
CA PRO A 611 3.97 -5.06 -27.26
C PRO A 611 5.13 -4.90 -26.27
N LEU A 612 5.10 -5.63 -25.15
CA LEU A 612 6.16 -5.60 -24.13
C LEU A 612 7.48 -6.12 -24.71
N PHE A 613 7.46 -7.33 -25.28
CA PHE A 613 8.67 -7.94 -25.85
C PHE A 613 9.17 -7.20 -27.08
N ARG A 614 8.26 -6.65 -27.90
CA ARG A 614 8.61 -5.75 -29.00
C ARG A 614 9.39 -4.52 -28.52
N SER A 615 8.95 -3.90 -27.41
CA SER A 615 9.72 -2.81 -26.78
C SER A 615 11.07 -3.29 -26.26
N THR A 616 11.15 -4.48 -25.65
CA THR A 616 12.42 -5.06 -25.18
C THR A 616 13.43 -5.25 -26.32
N LEU A 617 12.99 -5.72 -27.49
CA LEU A 617 13.85 -5.86 -28.67
C LEU A 617 14.34 -4.49 -29.16
N ARG A 618 13.44 -3.51 -29.26
CA ARG A 618 13.78 -2.14 -29.65
C ARG A 618 14.83 -1.55 -28.70
N GLU A 619 14.67 -1.72 -27.39
CA GLU A 619 15.64 -1.28 -26.38
C GLU A 619 17.02 -1.97 -26.51
N ALA A 620 17.07 -3.18 -27.07
CA ALA A 620 18.30 -3.88 -27.41
C ALA A 620 18.86 -3.55 -28.81
N GLY A 621 18.25 -2.61 -29.53
CA GLY A 621 18.64 -2.24 -30.89
C GLY A 621 18.24 -3.28 -31.95
N LEU A 622 17.24 -4.12 -31.70
CA LEU A 622 16.65 -5.01 -32.71
C LEU A 622 15.32 -4.48 -33.22
N ASN A 623 15.04 -4.71 -34.50
CA ASN A 623 13.73 -4.43 -35.07
C ASN A 623 12.64 -5.22 -34.34
N GLN A 624 11.60 -4.54 -33.87
CA GLN A 624 10.54 -5.13 -33.06
C GLN A 624 9.76 -6.24 -33.78
N TYR A 625 9.74 -6.28 -35.11
CA TYR A 625 9.02 -7.28 -35.90
C TYR A 625 9.80 -8.58 -36.11
N LEU A 626 11.00 -8.67 -35.55
CA LEU A 626 11.84 -9.87 -35.51
C LEU A 626 11.54 -10.76 -34.30
N PHE A 627 10.37 -10.55 -33.71
CA PHE A 627 9.85 -11.23 -32.54
C PHE A 627 8.71 -12.17 -32.92
N GLU A 628 8.67 -13.35 -32.31
CA GLU A 628 7.54 -14.29 -32.40
C GLU A 628 7.15 -14.77 -31.00
N LEU A 629 5.86 -14.95 -30.75
CA LEU A 629 5.36 -15.48 -29.49
C LEU A 629 4.65 -16.83 -29.71
N ALA A 630 5.18 -17.89 -29.10
CA ALA A 630 4.51 -19.19 -29.09
C ALA A 630 3.56 -19.26 -27.89
N ASN A 631 2.26 -19.38 -28.13
CA ASN A 631 1.26 -19.46 -27.05
C ASN A 631 1.16 -20.89 -26.51
N ILE A 632 1.86 -21.18 -25.43
CA ILE A 632 1.88 -22.49 -24.75
C ILE A 632 1.11 -22.45 -23.42
N ARG A 633 0.29 -21.42 -23.18
CA ARG A 633 -0.54 -21.29 -21.98
C ARG A 633 -2.02 -21.42 -22.30
N GLU A 634 -2.62 -20.39 -22.89
CA GLU A 634 -4.05 -20.37 -23.22
C GLU A 634 -4.43 -21.43 -24.26
N GLN A 635 -3.49 -21.77 -25.16
CA GLN A 635 -3.71 -22.76 -26.21
C GLN A 635 -3.16 -24.15 -25.86
N ASP A 636 -2.53 -24.31 -24.69
CA ASP A 636 -1.86 -25.54 -24.32
C ASP A 636 -2.04 -25.87 -22.83
N SER A 637 -1.16 -25.40 -21.94
CA SER A 637 -1.14 -25.82 -20.54
C SER A 637 -2.48 -25.69 -19.81
N TRP A 638 -3.25 -24.60 -20.04
CA TRP A 638 -4.53 -24.39 -19.36
C TRP A 638 -5.64 -25.30 -19.83
N VAL A 639 -5.56 -25.83 -21.05
CA VAL A 639 -6.64 -26.63 -21.65
C VAL A 639 -6.32 -28.13 -21.70
N HIS A 640 -5.07 -28.52 -21.40
CA HIS A 640 -4.60 -29.93 -21.39
C HIS A 640 -4.08 -30.37 -20.02
N GLN A 641 -4.61 -29.83 -18.92
CA GLN A 641 -4.18 -30.17 -17.56
C GLN A 641 -4.25 -31.69 -17.25
N GLY A 642 -5.22 -32.39 -17.87
CA GLY A 642 -5.37 -33.84 -17.73
C GLY A 642 -4.41 -34.69 -18.56
N GLU A 643 -3.63 -34.09 -19.48
CA GLU A 643 -2.73 -34.80 -20.38
C GLU A 643 -1.32 -34.14 -20.46
N PRO A 644 -0.56 -34.04 -19.35
CA PRO A 644 0.72 -33.30 -19.29
C PRO A 644 1.77 -33.70 -20.35
N GLY A 645 1.86 -34.99 -20.67
CA GLY A 645 2.78 -35.48 -21.71
C GLY A 645 2.41 -34.97 -23.09
N ALA A 646 1.13 -35.05 -23.47
CA ALA A 646 0.63 -34.55 -24.75
C ALA A 646 0.72 -33.02 -24.82
N ALA A 647 0.48 -32.31 -23.71
CA ALA A 647 0.70 -30.87 -23.60
C ALA A 647 2.17 -30.50 -23.85
N THR A 648 3.11 -31.26 -23.29
CA THR A 648 4.55 -31.03 -23.50
C THR A 648 4.96 -31.23 -24.95
N ASP A 649 4.46 -32.28 -25.61
CA ASP A 649 4.73 -32.50 -27.04
C ASP A 649 4.09 -31.43 -27.92
N LYS A 650 2.88 -30.98 -27.58
CA LYS A 650 2.24 -29.85 -28.25
C LYS A 650 3.04 -28.55 -28.08
N ALA A 651 3.58 -28.28 -26.89
CA ALA A 651 4.41 -27.11 -26.65
C ALA A 651 5.68 -27.14 -27.53
N LYS A 652 6.33 -28.30 -27.67
CA LYS A 652 7.48 -28.48 -28.59
C LYS A 652 7.10 -28.14 -30.03
N ASP A 653 5.94 -28.62 -30.49
CA ASP A 653 5.45 -28.36 -31.85
C ASP A 653 5.16 -26.87 -32.07
N LEU A 654 4.49 -26.21 -31.11
CA LEU A 654 4.21 -24.77 -31.15
C LEU A 654 5.50 -23.92 -31.17
N VAL A 655 6.51 -24.33 -30.40
CA VAL A 655 7.84 -23.70 -30.43
C VAL A 655 8.53 -23.94 -31.77
N ARG A 656 8.50 -25.17 -32.31
CA ARG A 656 9.06 -25.47 -33.64
C ARG A 656 8.41 -24.62 -34.72
N MET A 657 7.08 -24.48 -34.70
CA MET A 657 6.33 -23.66 -35.66
C MET A 657 6.76 -22.19 -35.56
N SER A 658 6.86 -21.66 -34.34
CA SER A 658 7.25 -20.27 -34.08
C SER A 658 8.69 -19.98 -34.49
N VAL A 659 9.63 -20.88 -34.17
CA VAL A 659 11.02 -20.82 -34.65
C VAL A 659 11.06 -20.87 -36.18
N SER A 660 10.31 -21.78 -36.81
CA SER A 660 10.28 -21.89 -38.28
C SER A 660 9.81 -20.59 -38.94
N ARG A 661 8.82 -19.92 -38.35
CA ARG A 661 8.36 -18.60 -38.80
C ARG A 661 9.39 -17.50 -38.54
N ALA A 662 10.01 -17.49 -37.35
CA ALA A 662 11.00 -16.49 -36.96
C ALA A 662 12.21 -16.44 -37.91
N ARG A 663 12.60 -17.59 -38.47
CA ARG A 663 13.65 -17.69 -39.51
C ARG A 663 13.36 -16.87 -40.77
N LEU A 664 12.08 -16.65 -41.07
CA LEU A 664 11.59 -15.95 -42.27
C LEU A 664 11.08 -14.53 -41.96
N LEU A 665 11.10 -14.10 -40.70
CA LEU A 665 10.72 -12.72 -40.36
C LEU A 665 11.74 -11.74 -40.93
N GLU A 666 11.23 -10.64 -41.45
CA GLU A 666 12.01 -9.51 -41.97
C GLU A 666 11.78 -8.28 -41.08
N PRO A 667 12.76 -7.36 -40.99
CA PRO A 667 12.53 -6.08 -40.34
C PRO A 667 11.37 -5.35 -41.03
N LEU A 668 10.39 -4.90 -40.24
CA LEU A 668 9.30 -4.06 -40.72
C LEU A 668 9.36 -2.70 -40.02
N HIS A 669 8.80 -1.68 -40.66
CA HIS A 669 8.79 -0.33 -40.11
C HIS A 669 7.35 0.18 -40.03
N ASP A 670 7.05 0.84 -38.93
CA ASP A 670 5.77 1.53 -38.76
C ASP A 670 5.74 2.72 -39.71
N PHE A 671 4.65 2.85 -40.46
CA PHE A 671 4.40 4.05 -41.25
C PHE A 671 3.59 5.03 -40.39
N ALA A 672 4.16 6.20 -40.13
CA ALA A 672 3.41 7.30 -39.55
C ALA A 672 2.46 7.89 -40.60
N TYR A 673 1.21 8.13 -40.21
CA TYR A 673 0.25 8.87 -41.01
C TYR A 673 -0.43 9.91 -40.13
N GLU A 674 -0.94 10.96 -40.77
CA GLU A 674 -1.63 12.03 -40.07
C GLU A 674 -2.97 11.53 -39.51
N VAL A 675 -3.20 11.79 -38.23
CA VAL A 675 -4.47 11.47 -37.57
C VAL A 675 -5.43 12.64 -37.75
N VAL A 676 -6.61 12.37 -38.27
CA VAL A 676 -7.69 13.36 -38.37
C VAL A 676 -8.08 13.80 -36.96
N GLN A 677 -7.76 15.04 -36.60
CA GLN A 677 -7.99 15.62 -35.26
C GLN A 677 -9.46 16.01 -35.03
N LYS A 678 -10.39 15.07 -35.25
CA LYS A 678 -11.83 15.27 -35.11
C LYS A 678 -12.48 14.01 -34.55
N GLY A 679 -13.37 14.18 -33.59
CA GLY A 679 -14.16 13.09 -32.99
C GLY A 679 -15.56 12.97 -33.58
N LEU A 680 -16.09 11.75 -33.62
CA LEU A 680 -17.49 11.47 -33.93
C LEU A 680 -18.14 10.72 -32.75
N VAL A 681 -19.28 11.21 -32.26
CA VAL A 681 -20.06 10.57 -31.20
C VAL A 681 -21.41 10.14 -31.76
N VAL A 682 -21.77 8.88 -31.58
CA VAL A 682 -23.03 8.29 -32.05
C VAL A 682 -23.95 8.02 -30.86
N GLY A 683 -25.00 8.82 -30.71
CA GLY A 683 -25.99 8.77 -29.63
C GLY A 683 -25.92 10.00 -28.73
N GLY A 684 -26.98 10.79 -28.68
CA GLY A 684 -27.12 12.03 -27.90
C GLY A 684 -27.63 11.85 -26.48
N GLY A 685 -27.43 10.67 -25.88
CA GLY A 685 -27.74 10.42 -24.46
C GLY A 685 -26.70 10.99 -23.51
N LEU A 686 -26.90 10.84 -22.19
CA LEU A 686 -25.96 11.32 -21.15
C LEU A 686 -24.48 10.97 -21.46
N ALA A 687 -24.18 9.72 -21.78
CA ALA A 687 -22.82 9.29 -22.10
C ALA A 687 -22.24 9.98 -23.34
N GLY A 688 -23.02 10.14 -24.41
CA GLY A 688 -22.56 10.77 -25.65
C GLY A 688 -22.42 12.28 -25.52
N LEU A 689 -23.31 12.94 -24.78
CA LEU A 689 -23.21 14.35 -24.45
C LEU A 689 -21.94 14.63 -23.63
N THR A 690 -21.67 13.82 -22.60
CA THR A 690 -20.45 13.96 -21.78
C THR A 690 -19.20 13.71 -22.63
N ALA A 691 -19.19 12.69 -23.47
CA ALA A 691 -18.06 12.39 -24.35
C ALA A 691 -17.79 13.52 -25.36
N ALA A 692 -18.84 14.07 -25.96
CA ALA A 692 -18.70 15.16 -26.92
C ALA A 692 -18.15 16.43 -26.25
N LEU A 693 -18.68 16.78 -25.07
CA LEU A 693 -18.18 17.92 -24.31
C LEU A 693 -16.73 17.72 -23.86
N ALA A 694 -16.38 16.55 -23.32
CA ALA A 694 -15.03 16.26 -22.86
C ALA A 694 -13.98 16.30 -23.98
N MET A 695 -14.32 15.90 -25.21
CA MET A 695 -13.42 16.05 -26.36
C MET A 695 -13.28 17.51 -26.79
N ALA A 696 -14.37 18.27 -26.80
CA ALA A 696 -14.36 19.69 -27.14
C ALA A 696 -13.58 20.53 -26.12
N GLU A 697 -13.74 20.27 -24.82
CA GLU A 697 -12.97 20.93 -23.74
C GLU A 697 -11.47 20.61 -23.83
N GLN A 698 -11.11 19.48 -24.43
CA GLN A 698 -9.73 19.13 -24.74
C GLN A 698 -9.20 19.78 -26.04
N GLY A 699 -10.01 20.60 -26.71
CA GLY A 699 -9.66 21.34 -27.93
C GLY A 699 -9.98 20.63 -29.25
N PHE A 700 -10.68 19.50 -29.24
CA PHE A 700 -10.94 18.73 -30.46
C PHE A 700 -12.33 19.00 -31.05
N PRO A 701 -12.42 19.38 -32.34
CA PRO A 701 -13.68 19.41 -33.08
C PRO A 701 -14.41 18.07 -32.96
N THR A 702 -15.71 18.13 -32.67
CA THR A 702 -16.51 16.94 -32.41
C THR A 702 -17.84 17.02 -33.15
N VAL A 703 -18.26 15.93 -33.77
CA VAL A 703 -19.63 15.79 -34.29
C VAL A 703 -20.41 14.85 -33.40
N LEU A 704 -21.60 15.27 -32.97
CA LEU A 704 -22.54 14.46 -32.20
C LEU A 704 -23.75 14.12 -33.07
N LEU A 705 -24.01 12.83 -33.26
CA LEU A 705 -25.18 12.32 -33.98
C LEU A 705 -26.24 11.84 -32.99
N GLU A 706 -27.48 12.25 -33.20
CA GLU A 706 -28.65 11.76 -32.48
C GLU A 706 -29.71 11.29 -33.47
N ARG A 707 -30.19 10.06 -33.26
CA ARG A 707 -31.19 9.41 -34.13
C ARG A 707 -32.52 10.13 -34.10
N THR A 708 -32.91 10.70 -32.97
CA THR A 708 -34.19 11.39 -32.78
C THR A 708 -34.06 12.91 -32.92
N ALA A 709 -35.17 13.63 -32.81
CA ALA A 709 -35.18 15.09 -32.81
C ALA A 709 -34.68 15.71 -31.49
N GLU A 710 -34.49 14.90 -30.45
CA GLU A 710 -34.22 15.39 -29.09
C GLU A 710 -33.00 14.72 -28.46
N LEU A 711 -32.19 15.52 -27.77
CA LEU A 711 -31.05 15.03 -26.99
C LEU A 711 -31.49 14.58 -25.58
N GLY A 712 -30.60 13.87 -24.90
CA GLY A 712 -30.66 13.53 -23.48
C GLY A 712 -30.94 12.06 -23.18
N GLY A 713 -31.46 11.30 -24.15
CA GLY A 713 -31.76 9.87 -24.00
C GLY A 713 -32.63 9.56 -22.76
N ASN A 714 -32.42 8.38 -22.16
CA ASN A 714 -33.20 7.95 -21.00
C ASN A 714 -33.00 8.81 -19.75
N ALA A 715 -31.82 9.39 -19.54
CA ALA A 715 -31.51 10.15 -18.33
C ALA A 715 -32.38 11.40 -18.18
N ARG A 716 -32.86 11.98 -19.31
CA ARG A 716 -33.81 13.09 -19.34
C ARG A 716 -35.16 12.77 -18.68
N THR A 717 -35.51 11.49 -18.57
CA THR A 717 -36.78 11.01 -18.00
C THR A 717 -36.66 10.54 -16.55
N LEU A 718 -35.49 10.71 -15.92
CA LEU A 718 -35.26 10.36 -14.52
C LEU A 718 -35.35 11.61 -13.65
N HIS A 719 -36.06 11.53 -12.53
CA HIS A 719 -36.37 12.67 -11.69
C HIS A 719 -35.41 12.82 -10.51
N TYR A 720 -34.98 11.72 -9.89
CA TYR A 720 -34.07 11.75 -8.75
C TYR A 720 -33.17 10.51 -8.64
N THR A 721 -31.97 10.68 -8.10
CA THR A 721 -31.10 9.58 -7.62
C THR A 721 -31.45 9.21 -6.18
N GLU A 722 -30.87 8.12 -5.68
CA GLU A 722 -30.93 7.74 -4.26
C GLU A 722 -30.42 8.84 -3.31
N GLU A 723 -29.45 9.65 -3.77
CA GLU A 723 -28.88 10.79 -3.05
C GLU A 723 -29.70 12.08 -3.22
N GLY A 724 -30.77 12.04 -4.01
CA GLY A 724 -31.68 13.17 -4.25
C GLY A 724 -31.26 14.11 -5.38
N ALA A 725 -30.15 13.85 -6.09
CA ALA A 725 -29.74 14.63 -7.25
C ALA A 725 -30.71 14.42 -8.43
N ASN A 726 -30.83 15.40 -9.33
CA ASN A 726 -31.80 15.38 -10.44
C ASN A 726 -31.10 15.12 -11.80
N PRO A 727 -31.14 13.90 -12.35
CA PRO A 727 -30.46 13.58 -13.61
C PRO A 727 -31.02 14.35 -14.80
N ALA A 728 -32.35 14.56 -14.88
CA ALA A 728 -32.94 15.31 -15.98
C ALA A 728 -32.50 16.77 -16.00
N ALA A 729 -32.30 17.39 -14.83
CA ALA A 729 -31.76 18.75 -14.73
C ALA A 729 -30.30 18.83 -15.21
N TYR A 730 -29.47 17.89 -14.78
CA TYR A 730 -28.08 17.80 -15.21
C TYR A 730 -27.96 17.58 -16.73
N VAL A 731 -28.78 16.70 -17.30
CA VAL A 731 -28.81 16.47 -18.74
C VAL A 731 -29.22 17.73 -19.52
N ARG A 732 -30.15 18.55 -19.00
CA ARG A 732 -30.51 19.82 -19.65
C ARG A 732 -29.34 20.79 -19.68
N ASP A 733 -28.64 20.98 -18.55
CA ASP A 733 -27.43 21.80 -18.48
C ASP A 733 -26.34 21.30 -19.45
N LEU A 734 -26.17 19.98 -19.53
CA LEU A 734 -25.21 19.38 -20.45
C LEU A 734 -25.60 19.57 -21.92
N ILE A 735 -26.89 19.50 -22.26
CA ILE A 735 -27.39 19.80 -23.61
C ILE A 735 -27.08 21.27 -23.95
N ASP A 736 -27.35 22.20 -23.05
CA ASP A 736 -27.09 23.63 -23.28
C ASP A 736 -25.59 23.89 -23.49
N LYS A 737 -24.72 23.28 -22.69
CA LYS A 737 -23.26 23.32 -22.86
C LYS A 737 -22.82 22.75 -24.20
N VAL A 738 -23.37 21.59 -24.61
CA VAL A 738 -23.02 20.95 -25.88
C VAL A 738 -23.48 21.78 -27.07
N GLN A 739 -24.70 22.32 -27.04
CA GLN A 739 -25.24 23.10 -28.15
C GLN A 739 -24.63 24.49 -28.29
N SER A 740 -24.12 25.07 -27.19
CA SER A 740 -23.45 26.37 -27.19
C SER A 740 -21.95 26.29 -27.49
N ASN A 741 -21.36 25.09 -27.46
CA ASN A 741 -19.92 24.91 -27.68
C ASN A 741 -19.56 25.00 -29.18
N PRO A 742 -18.66 25.92 -29.58
CA PRO A 742 -18.32 26.14 -30.99
C PRO A 742 -17.54 24.99 -31.64
N LEU A 743 -16.94 24.10 -30.85
CA LEU A 743 -16.22 22.92 -31.34
C LEU A 743 -17.14 21.73 -31.56
N ILE A 744 -18.41 21.79 -31.17
CA ILE A 744 -19.35 20.69 -31.31
C ILE A 744 -20.39 20.98 -32.39
N THR A 745 -20.47 20.09 -33.38
CA THR A 745 -21.54 20.10 -34.38
C THR A 745 -22.56 19.01 -34.04
N VAL A 746 -23.80 19.38 -33.77
CA VAL A 746 -24.87 18.43 -33.45
C VAL A 746 -25.74 18.17 -34.68
N HIS A 747 -25.90 16.91 -35.06
CA HIS A 747 -26.88 16.46 -36.03
C HIS A 747 -27.97 15.63 -35.34
N LYS A 748 -29.21 16.10 -35.44
CA LYS A 748 -30.41 15.38 -34.99
C LYS A 748 -31.05 14.67 -36.19
N ASN A 749 -31.96 13.73 -35.93
CA ASN A 749 -32.52 12.87 -36.99
C ASN A 749 -31.42 12.26 -37.88
N ALA A 750 -30.32 11.85 -37.24
CA ALA A 750 -29.08 11.45 -37.89
C ALA A 750 -28.80 9.97 -37.64
N GLU A 751 -28.62 9.21 -38.72
CA GLU A 751 -28.34 7.77 -38.65
C GLU A 751 -27.06 7.43 -39.41
N VAL A 752 -26.23 6.59 -38.78
CA VAL A 752 -25.04 6.03 -39.42
C VAL A 752 -25.46 4.99 -40.45
N VAL A 753 -25.03 5.17 -41.70
CA VAL A 753 -25.33 4.25 -42.81
C VAL A 753 -24.19 3.27 -43.04
N ALA A 754 -22.97 3.79 -43.04
CA ALA A 754 -21.76 3.00 -43.28
C ALA A 754 -20.55 3.70 -42.65
N SER A 755 -19.52 2.93 -42.31
CA SER A 755 -18.25 3.47 -41.86
C SER A 755 -17.12 2.68 -42.49
N MET A 756 -16.10 3.39 -42.99
CA MET A 756 -14.90 2.82 -43.61
C MET A 756 -13.64 3.51 -43.08
N GLY A 757 -12.47 2.96 -43.40
CA GLY A 757 -11.17 3.47 -42.97
C GLY A 757 -10.55 2.67 -41.83
N SER A 758 -9.57 3.28 -41.16
CA SER A 758 -8.78 2.67 -40.07
C SER A 758 -8.60 3.65 -38.92
N CYS A 759 -8.02 3.19 -37.80
CA CYS A 759 -7.69 4.03 -36.65
C CYS A 759 -7.05 5.36 -37.10
N GLY A 760 -7.54 6.50 -36.60
CA GLY A 760 -7.02 7.82 -36.94
C GLY A 760 -7.45 8.38 -38.30
N ASN A 761 -8.06 7.59 -39.19
CA ASN A 761 -8.53 8.02 -40.50
C ASN A 761 -9.79 7.25 -40.93
N PHE A 762 -10.92 7.56 -40.31
CA PHE A 762 -12.22 7.03 -40.65
C PHE A 762 -13.02 8.02 -41.49
N THR A 763 -13.91 7.47 -42.32
CA THR A 763 -14.98 8.24 -42.96
C THR A 763 -16.29 7.52 -42.71
N THR A 764 -17.24 8.21 -42.08
CA THR A 764 -18.57 7.68 -41.77
C THR A 764 -19.61 8.39 -42.60
N THR A 765 -20.39 7.62 -43.35
CA THR A 765 -21.55 8.11 -44.10
C THR A 765 -22.76 8.16 -43.16
N VAL A 766 -23.37 9.34 -43.06
CA VAL A 766 -24.52 9.61 -42.18
C VAL A 766 -25.68 10.14 -43.03
N ALA A 767 -26.89 9.67 -42.74
CA ALA A 767 -28.12 10.27 -43.25
C ALA A 767 -28.68 11.24 -42.21
N VAL A 768 -28.73 12.54 -42.52
CA VAL A 768 -29.28 13.59 -41.65
C VAL A 768 -30.52 14.16 -42.32
N ASP A 769 -31.67 14.05 -41.66
CA ASP A 769 -32.98 14.39 -42.25
C ASP A 769 -33.20 13.73 -43.63
N GLY A 770 -32.69 12.50 -43.79
CA GLY A 770 -32.75 11.73 -45.04
C GLY A 770 -31.66 12.05 -46.08
N ASN A 771 -30.88 13.12 -45.90
CA ASN A 771 -29.79 13.49 -46.81
C ASN A 771 -28.47 12.86 -46.40
N ARG A 772 -27.78 12.21 -47.34
CA ARG A 772 -26.48 11.58 -47.08
C ARG A 772 -25.34 12.59 -47.12
N GLN A 773 -24.46 12.50 -46.15
CA GLN A 773 -23.17 13.21 -46.10
C GLN A 773 -22.08 12.33 -45.53
N GLU A 774 -20.83 12.61 -45.90
CA GLU A 774 -19.65 11.91 -45.40
C GLU A 774 -18.93 12.76 -44.36
N LEU A 775 -18.59 12.14 -43.24
CA LEU A 775 -17.92 12.80 -42.11
C LEU A 775 -16.56 12.13 -41.89
N PRO A 776 -15.45 12.79 -42.22
CA PRO A 776 -14.12 12.32 -41.85
C PRO A 776 -13.87 12.58 -40.35
N HIS A 777 -13.25 11.61 -39.66
CA HIS A 777 -12.88 11.70 -38.24
C HIS A 777 -11.77 10.72 -37.91
N GLY A 778 -11.03 10.98 -36.83
CA GLY A 778 -9.96 10.08 -36.37
C GLY A 778 -10.44 9.02 -35.39
N VAL A 779 -11.53 9.29 -34.68
CA VAL A 779 -12.07 8.43 -33.63
C VAL A 779 -13.59 8.52 -33.58
N MET A 780 -14.23 7.38 -33.29
CA MET A 780 -15.67 7.27 -33.08
C MET A 780 -15.97 6.73 -31.68
N ILE A 781 -16.94 7.34 -30.99
CA ILE A 781 -17.52 6.86 -29.73
C ILE A 781 -18.96 6.42 -29.98
N ILE A 782 -19.28 5.17 -29.63
CA ILE A 782 -20.64 4.62 -29.74
C ILE A 782 -21.31 4.71 -28.36
N ALA A 783 -22.32 5.57 -28.24
CA ALA A 783 -23.03 5.90 -27.01
C ALA A 783 -24.56 5.86 -27.21
N THR A 784 -25.05 4.87 -27.95
CA THR A 784 -26.47 4.72 -28.35
C THR A 784 -27.41 4.37 -27.19
N GLY A 785 -26.86 4.05 -26.01
CA GLY A 785 -27.64 3.77 -24.80
C GLY A 785 -28.26 2.37 -24.79
N GLY A 786 -29.40 2.25 -24.12
CA GLY A 786 -30.18 1.01 -24.03
C GLY A 786 -31.65 1.33 -23.83
N GLU A 787 -32.52 0.34 -24.00
CA GLU A 787 -33.96 0.50 -23.87
C GLU A 787 -34.48 -0.23 -22.61
N GLU A 788 -35.56 0.29 -22.02
CA GLU A 788 -36.22 -0.38 -20.91
C GLU A 788 -36.93 -1.64 -21.42
N TYR A 789 -36.71 -2.77 -20.75
CA TYR A 789 -37.44 -4.00 -21.06
C TYR A 789 -38.94 -3.78 -20.86
N ARG A 790 -39.74 -4.19 -21.85
CA ARG A 790 -41.20 -4.15 -21.80
C ARG A 790 -41.74 -5.56 -21.55
N PRO A 791 -42.17 -5.87 -20.32
CA PRO A 791 -42.64 -7.22 -19.98
C PRO A 791 -43.86 -7.62 -20.79
N SER A 792 -43.91 -8.89 -21.19
CA SER A 792 -45.13 -9.53 -21.71
C SER A 792 -45.89 -10.27 -20.60
N GLU A 793 -45.17 -10.59 -19.54
CA GLU A 793 -45.62 -11.21 -18.30
C GLU A 793 -46.28 -10.22 -17.34
N TYR A 794 -46.84 -10.75 -16.24
CA TYR A 794 -47.46 -9.97 -15.16
C TYR A 794 -48.56 -8.99 -15.58
N LEU A 795 -49.20 -9.16 -16.74
CA LEU A 795 -50.26 -8.28 -17.26
C LEU A 795 -49.81 -6.82 -17.51
N TYR A 796 -48.51 -6.59 -17.73
CA TYR A 796 -48.01 -5.27 -18.12
C TYR A 796 -48.66 -4.82 -19.44
N GLY A 797 -49.11 -3.56 -19.49
CA GLY A 797 -49.88 -3.01 -20.61
C GLY A 797 -51.35 -3.43 -20.69
N GLN A 798 -51.79 -4.41 -19.88
CA GLN A 798 -53.19 -4.88 -19.83
C GLN A 798 -53.94 -4.32 -18.61
N ASP A 799 -53.27 -4.20 -17.46
CA ASP A 799 -53.83 -3.60 -16.25
C ASP A 799 -53.12 -2.27 -15.93
N PRO A 800 -53.84 -1.13 -15.84
CA PRO A 800 -53.23 0.18 -15.62
C PRO A 800 -52.60 0.38 -14.23
N ARG A 801 -52.76 -0.59 -13.32
CA ARG A 801 -52.11 -0.60 -12.01
C ARG A 801 -50.70 -1.18 -12.06
N ILE A 802 -50.34 -1.82 -13.16
CA ILE A 802 -49.05 -2.50 -13.33
C ILE A 802 -48.18 -1.61 -14.20
N VAL A 803 -47.15 -1.07 -13.56
CA VAL A 803 -46.26 -0.06 -14.13
C VAL A 803 -44.81 -0.47 -13.92
N SER A 804 -43.93 0.00 -14.79
CA SER A 804 -42.50 -0.15 -14.62
C SER A 804 -41.97 0.70 -13.46
N GLN A 805 -40.73 0.45 -13.01
CA GLN A 805 -40.11 1.29 -11.99
C GLN A 805 -39.92 2.75 -12.45
N LYS A 806 -39.69 2.94 -13.75
CA LYS A 806 -39.53 4.26 -14.37
C LYS A 806 -40.86 5.00 -14.44
N GLU A 807 -41.93 4.33 -14.85
CA GLU A 807 -43.29 4.87 -14.84
C GLU A 807 -43.77 5.18 -13.41
N PHE A 808 -43.41 4.32 -12.46
CA PHE A 808 -43.71 4.53 -11.05
C PHE A 808 -42.98 5.76 -10.49
N GLU A 809 -41.70 5.94 -10.81
CA GLU A 809 -40.93 7.15 -10.46
C GLU A 809 -41.61 8.42 -11.00
N ALA A 810 -41.98 8.43 -12.29
CA ALA A 810 -42.70 9.55 -12.89
C ALA A 810 -44.03 9.82 -12.17
N MET A 811 -44.81 8.79 -11.85
CA MET A 811 -46.07 8.95 -11.10
C MET A 811 -45.85 9.54 -9.70
N LEU A 812 -44.79 9.16 -8.99
CA LEU A 812 -44.48 9.70 -7.66
C LEU A 812 -44.21 11.21 -7.69
N VAL A 813 -43.68 11.73 -8.81
CA VAL A 813 -43.34 13.14 -8.99
C VAL A 813 -44.48 13.93 -9.63
N ASP A 814 -45.04 13.43 -10.72
CA ASP A 814 -46.02 14.14 -11.53
C ASP A 814 -47.45 14.03 -10.98
N GLN A 815 -47.74 13.00 -10.18
CA GLN A 815 -49.06 12.73 -9.60
C GLN A 815 -48.98 12.45 -8.08
N PRO A 816 -48.46 13.40 -7.27
CA PRO A 816 -48.20 13.16 -5.84
C PRO A 816 -49.48 12.85 -5.05
N ASP A 817 -50.63 13.39 -5.45
CA ASP A 817 -51.90 13.09 -4.79
C ASP A 817 -52.39 11.65 -5.05
N LYS A 818 -52.08 11.10 -6.22
CA LYS A 818 -52.32 9.68 -6.51
C LYS A 818 -51.39 8.82 -5.67
N ALA A 819 -50.11 9.17 -5.58
CA ALA A 819 -49.13 8.49 -4.75
C ALA A 819 -49.53 8.46 -3.27
N ARG A 820 -50.03 9.57 -2.72
CA ARG A 820 -50.53 9.67 -1.33
C ARG A 820 -51.68 8.72 -1.03
N ARG A 821 -52.47 8.32 -2.03
CA ARG A 821 -53.61 7.41 -1.86
C ARG A 821 -53.21 5.93 -1.94
N LEU A 822 -51.99 5.61 -2.36
CA LEU A 822 -51.51 4.23 -2.46
C LEU A 822 -51.35 3.62 -1.07
N ARG A 823 -52.11 2.56 -0.80
CA ARG A 823 -52.06 1.86 0.50
C ARG A 823 -51.10 0.66 0.49
N ARG A 824 -51.04 -0.05 -0.63
CA ARG A 824 -50.25 -1.29 -0.80
C ARG A 824 -49.57 -1.26 -2.15
N VAL A 825 -48.25 -1.42 -2.15
CA VAL A 825 -47.41 -1.46 -3.35
C VAL A 825 -46.52 -2.69 -3.27
N VAL A 826 -46.49 -3.45 -4.35
CA VAL A 826 -45.60 -4.61 -4.50
C VAL A 826 -44.66 -4.32 -5.67
N MET A 827 -43.36 -4.47 -5.45
CA MET A 827 -42.33 -4.34 -6.47
C MET A 827 -41.73 -5.73 -6.74
N ILE A 828 -41.61 -6.11 -8.01
CA ILE A 828 -41.04 -7.39 -8.43
C ILE A 828 -39.67 -7.11 -9.04
N GLN A 829 -38.61 -7.67 -8.46
CA GLN A 829 -37.25 -7.51 -8.97
C GLN A 829 -36.95 -8.54 -10.06
N CYS A 830 -35.93 -8.23 -10.88
CA CYS A 830 -35.40 -9.11 -11.93
C CYS A 830 -36.37 -9.42 -13.09
N VAL A 831 -37.42 -8.62 -13.30
CA VAL A 831 -38.29 -8.76 -14.48
C VAL A 831 -37.46 -8.51 -15.76
N GLY A 832 -37.37 -9.49 -16.65
CA GLY A 832 -36.54 -9.45 -17.86
C GLY A 832 -35.03 -9.49 -17.60
N SER A 833 -34.57 -9.99 -16.45
CA SER A 833 -33.14 -10.08 -16.11
C SER A 833 -32.86 -11.28 -15.21
N ARG A 834 -31.68 -11.90 -15.35
CA ARG A 834 -31.34 -13.17 -14.67
C ARG A 834 -32.36 -14.26 -15.03
N GLU A 835 -32.74 -14.31 -16.29
CA GLU A 835 -33.59 -15.32 -16.92
C GLU A 835 -32.81 -15.98 -18.07
N PRO A 836 -33.21 -17.18 -18.57
CA PRO A 836 -32.45 -17.88 -19.61
C PRO A 836 -32.09 -17.01 -20.83
N ASP A 837 -33.04 -16.22 -21.32
CA ASP A 837 -32.84 -15.34 -22.48
C ASP A 837 -32.04 -14.06 -22.15
N HIS A 838 -32.01 -13.67 -20.86
CA HIS A 838 -31.34 -12.48 -20.35
C HIS A 838 -30.55 -12.82 -19.09
N SER A 839 -29.51 -13.67 -19.24
CA SER A 839 -28.75 -14.27 -18.15
C SER A 839 -27.76 -13.28 -17.47
N TYR A 840 -28.16 -12.02 -17.30
CA TYR A 840 -27.34 -10.95 -16.73
C TYR A 840 -28.17 -10.08 -15.78
N CYS A 841 -27.48 -9.42 -14.87
CA CYS A 841 -28.07 -8.39 -14.01
C CYS A 841 -28.11 -7.03 -14.71
N SER A 842 -29.26 -6.38 -14.67
CA SER A 842 -29.43 -5.01 -15.17
C SER A 842 -28.80 -3.92 -14.28
N ARG A 843 -28.17 -4.28 -13.15
CA ARG A 843 -27.42 -3.43 -12.20
C ARG A 843 -28.23 -2.33 -11.47
N VAL A 844 -29.28 -1.77 -12.07
CA VAL A 844 -29.99 -0.57 -11.58
C VAL A 844 -31.33 -0.85 -10.88
N CYS A 845 -31.94 -2.01 -11.12
CA CYS A 845 -33.32 -2.29 -10.69
C CYS A 845 -33.49 -2.38 -9.17
N CYS A 846 -32.51 -2.93 -8.43
CA CYS A 846 -32.56 -3.00 -6.97
C CYS A 846 -32.49 -1.60 -6.34
N THR A 847 -31.55 -0.76 -6.79
CA THR A 847 -31.43 0.63 -6.32
C THR A 847 -32.68 1.45 -6.66
N SER A 848 -33.24 1.26 -7.86
CA SER A 848 -34.48 1.94 -8.30
C SER A 848 -35.66 1.60 -7.39
N ALA A 849 -35.85 0.33 -7.05
CA ALA A 849 -36.88 -0.10 -6.12
C ALA A 849 -36.70 0.52 -4.73
N VAL A 850 -35.46 0.58 -4.22
CA VAL A 850 -35.15 1.19 -2.91
C VAL A 850 -35.44 2.70 -2.93
N LYS A 851 -34.92 3.46 -3.90
CA LYS A 851 -35.14 4.91 -3.95
C LYS A 851 -36.63 5.26 -4.12
N ASN A 852 -37.36 4.52 -4.95
CA ASN A 852 -38.79 4.75 -5.16
C ASN A 852 -39.62 4.36 -3.93
N SER A 853 -39.21 3.32 -3.20
CA SER A 853 -39.83 2.95 -1.93
C SER A 853 -39.64 4.05 -0.88
N LEU A 854 -38.43 4.62 -0.78
CA LEU A 854 -38.15 5.74 0.11
C LEU A 854 -38.97 6.98 -0.26
N LYS A 855 -39.05 7.32 -1.54
CA LYS A 855 -39.84 8.46 -2.01
C LYS A 855 -41.34 8.29 -1.73
N LEU A 856 -41.88 7.09 -1.96
CA LEU A 856 -43.27 6.80 -1.57
C LEU A 856 -43.46 6.94 -0.07
N LYS A 857 -42.51 6.48 0.75
CA LYS A 857 -42.58 6.60 2.22
C LYS A 857 -42.52 8.04 2.72
N GLU A 858 -41.87 8.95 1.99
CA GLU A 858 -41.94 10.39 2.26
C GLU A 858 -43.33 10.94 1.97
N LEU A 859 -43.94 10.55 0.84
CA LEU A 859 -45.26 11.05 0.42
C LEU A 859 -46.40 10.42 1.25
N ASN A 860 -46.28 9.13 1.59
CA ASN A 860 -47.22 8.37 2.39
C ASN A 860 -46.49 7.40 3.34
N PRO A 861 -46.20 7.83 4.58
CA PRO A 861 -45.54 6.99 5.58
C PRO A 861 -46.27 5.67 5.89
N HIS A 862 -47.61 5.66 5.77
CA HIS A 862 -48.46 4.52 6.06
C HIS A 862 -48.57 3.51 4.90
N ALA A 863 -48.04 3.82 3.72
CA ALA A 863 -48.04 2.88 2.60
C ALA A 863 -47.28 1.59 2.96
N GLN A 864 -47.88 0.44 2.68
CA GLN A 864 -47.22 -0.86 2.82
C GLN A 864 -46.48 -1.16 1.51
N VAL A 865 -45.16 -1.21 1.57
CA VAL A 865 -44.31 -1.49 0.42
C VAL A 865 -43.65 -2.85 0.61
N SER A 866 -43.81 -3.73 -0.36
CA SER A 866 -43.21 -5.08 -0.38
C SER A 866 -42.37 -5.23 -1.64
N VAL A 867 -41.12 -5.64 -1.49
CA VAL A 867 -40.18 -5.88 -2.60
C VAL A 867 -39.89 -7.37 -2.67
N LEU A 868 -40.29 -8.02 -3.75
CA LEU A 868 -40.02 -9.43 -4.04
C LEU A 868 -38.68 -9.54 -4.77
N TYR A 869 -37.71 -10.28 -4.23
CA TYR A 869 -36.35 -10.30 -4.77
C TYR A 869 -35.68 -11.68 -4.68
N ARG A 870 -34.61 -11.89 -5.46
CA ARG A 870 -33.71 -13.07 -5.31
C ARG A 870 -32.48 -12.73 -4.45
N ASP A 871 -31.78 -11.65 -4.82
CA ASP A 871 -30.69 -11.02 -4.07
C ASP A 871 -30.83 -9.49 -4.10
N ILE A 872 -30.60 -8.80 -2.98
CA ILE A 872 -30.52 -7.33 -2.97
C ILE A 872 -29.12 -6.87 -3.33
N ARG A 873 -29.00 -6.17 -4.46
CA ARG A 873 -27.74 -5.65 -5.00
C ARG A 873 -27.56 -4.14 -4.83
N THR A 874 -27.72 -3.65 -3.60
CA THR A 874 -27.36 -2.29 -3.19
C THR A 874 -25.92 -2.22 -2.70
N PHE A 875 -24.96 -2.42 -3.63
CA PHE A 875 -23.52 -2.46 -3.35
C PHE A 875 -22.93 -1.08 -2.99
N ALA A 876 -21.69 -1.06 -2.48
CA ALA A 876 -21.02 0.14 -1.99
C ALA A 876 -21.85 0.87 -0.91
N LEU A 877 -21.83 2.20 -0.95
CA LEU A 877 -22.60 3.10 -0.09
C LEU A 877 -24.12 3.02 -0.35
N LYS A 878 -24.57 2.36 -1.43
CA LYS A 878 -26.00 2.19 -1.70
C LYS A 878 -26.69 1.29 -0.66
N GLU A 879 -25.92 0.52 0.10
CA GLU A 879 -26.42 -0.28 1.22
C GLU A 879 -27.12 0.57 2.29
N LEU A 880 -26.65 1.80 2.50
CA LEU A 880 -27.22 2.72 3.49
C LEU A 880 -28.68 3.04 3.19
N TYR A 881 -29.02 3.24 1.91
CA TYR A 881 -30.40 3.46 1.47
C TYR A 881 -31.27 2.22 1.61
N TYR A 882 -30.71 1.03 1.40
CA TYR A 882 -31.44 -0.22 1.65
C TYR A 882 -31.78 -0.38 3.14
N GLN A 883 -30.81 -0.10 4.02
CA GLN A 883 -31.06 -0.10 5.46
C GLN A 883 -32.13 0.94 5.85
N GLU A 884 -32.03 2.15 5.32
CA GLU A 884 -33.01 3.21 5.58
C GLU A 884 -34.42 2.81 5.11
N ALA A 885 -34.55 2.19 3.94
CA ALA A 885 -35.84 1.68 3.46
C ALA A 885 -36.44 0.66 4.43
N ARG A 886 -35.62 -0.25 4.98
CA ARG A 886 -36.05 -1.21 6.01
C ARG A 886 -36.48 -0.50 7.30
N ARG A 887 -35.74 0.52 7.77
CA ARG A 887 -36.11 1.32 8.96
C ARG A 887 -37.45 2.02 8.76
N ARG A 888 -37.76 2.50 7.56
CA ARG A 888 -39.08 3.08 7.19
C ARG A 888 -40.18 2.06 6.97
N GLY A 889 -39.93 0.77 7.27
CA GLY A 889 -40.92 -0.30 7.21
C GLY A 889 -41.20 -0.84 5.81
N VAL A 890 -40.29 -0.66 4.84
CA VAL A 890 -40.32 -1.39 3.57
C VAL A 890 -39.94 -2.84 3.84
N ARG A 891 -40.75 -3.78 3.34
CA ARG A 891 -40.56 -5.21 3.55
C ARG A 891 -39.91 -5.84 2.32
N PHE A 892 -38.89 -6.65 2.54
CA PHE A 892 -38.17 -7.34 1.47
C PHE A 892 -38.40 -8.84 1.63
N PHE A 893 -39.01 -9.46 0.63
CA PHE A 893 -39.34 -10.87 0.62
C PHE A 893 -38.50 -11.58 -0.44
N ARG A 894 -37.69 -12.53 0.00
CA ARG A 894 -36.93 -13.37 -0.90
C ARG A 894 -37.84 -14.47 -1.46
N PHE A 895 -37.74 -14.78 -2.75
CA PHE A 895 -38.44 -15.89 -3.39
C PHE A 895 -37.50 -16.80 -4.16
#